data_AF-A0A815F3H0-F1
#
_entry.id   AF-A0A815F3H0-F1
#
_cell.length_a   1.000
_cell.length_b   1.000
_cell.length_c   1.000
_cell.angle_alpha   90.00
_cell.angle_beta   90.00
_cell.angle_gamma   90.00
#
_symmetry.space_group_name_H-M   'P 1'
#
loop_
_entity.id
_entity.type
_entity.pdbx_description
1 polymer ?
#
loop_
_entity_poly.entity_id
_entity_poly.type
_entity_poly.pdbx_seq_one_letter_code
_entity_poly.pdbx_strand_id
1 'polypeptide(L)'
;MVLRNIGVAEAENSLGIMYRDGAGVDVDRTKATQYFQQAAEHGSPEGQNNFGIALLYGLGIKKNETWARGWFKKAAECSIAEAESNYADLLTDGIGGPVDIVQALDFYHRAAKQGSPDALKKIQVLKSRTGSMTKPVVHDESVEENPSKLMLLASNYARGEGGVHKDLNRAEQYYRRVANGGHVEAEFALAELLLDHFKRHTDGFMYMKQAAEKNHVLAQWRLGKLLAFGNGCERNMDEARRWMKRAKRQGIKLCCGSGKDMIEKNIDVDQELKGAEAVCNFEQTHSDWSIEGMTIEERVLRYLNELLPSSVPPIPSVASLSMTPDETAISIPYEYSLTNEKVFIEVGRRANAGSITAQLYMTGCAIVLEASDKLKNSPVEGLSLVRAAYKLCERLPVSQEFLTAAQTRLEVNPNDADALHVVARAEHRSIKERIRILERCIEYHPLVADFHELLADMYMFAGEYNKAERACARALELEFNPGWLYTLASSMKYAHDSRHMNQMSTHRTKRGDEKKSLVANTDKIIATYNRFLELNPIDHKKVPKAHYFLVFMHMSRSEPQLARYHWLKTQETDDPSVRLPCHTPIGDDSALKKMFEIWIEKQGLPLSPPSPAELVKKQITICDQCGKPNPPKRCPCEKVNYCDAKCQRAHWSVHKKSDEHKK
;
A
#
# COMPACT_ATOMS: atom_id res chain seq x y z
N MET A 1 -32.69 50.27 23.56
CA MET A 1 -33.79 49.55 24.25
C MET A 1 -33.28 48.25 24.91
N VAL A 2 -32.07 48.25 25.51
CA VAL A 2 -31.41 47.01 26.02
C VAL A 2 -31.42 46.92 27.55
N LEU A 3 -31.54 48.06 28.26
CA LEU A 3 -31.55 48.10 29.73
C LEU A 3 -32.88 47.67 30.38
N ARG A 4 -33.97 47.49 29.62
CA ARG A 4 -35.32 47.26 30.19
C ARG A 4 -35.65 45.80 30.50
N ASN A 5 -34.84 44.82 30.05
CA ASN A 5 -35.19 43.39 30.12
C ASN A 5 -34.24 42.52 30.97
N ILE A 6 -33.15 43.05 31.53
CA ILE A 6 -32.18 42.25 32.32
C ILE A 6 -32.85 41.66 33.58
N GLY A 7 -33.60 42.48 34.32
CA GLY A 7 -34.31 42.01 35.51
C GLY A 7 -35.44 41.01 35.21
N VAL A 8 -35.96 41.01 33.98
CA VAL A 8 -36.94 40.00 33.53
C VAL A 8 -36.23 38.69 33.22
N ALA A 9 -35.09 38.75 32.53
CA ALA A 9 -34.30 37.57 32.15
C ALA A 9 -33.75 36.80 33.37
N GLU A 10 -33.27 37.51 34.41
CA GLU A 10 -32.81 36.88 35.66
C GLU A 10 -33.95 36.25 36.47
N ALA A 11 -35.12 36.89 36.48
CA ALA A 11 -36.32 36.35 37.13
C ALA A 11 -36.84 35.09 36.41
N GLU A 12 -36.83 35.09 35.08
CA GLU A 12 -37.16 33.91 34.26
C GLU A 12 -36.16 32.77 34.50
N ASN A 13 -34.85 33.05 34.54
CA ASN A 13 -33.85 32.03 34.88
C ASN A 13 -34.08 31.46 36.29
N SER A 14 -34.38 32.32 37.27
CA SER A 14 -34.67 31.91 38.65
C SER A 14 -35.93 31.05 38.74
N LEU A 15 -36.98 31.39 37.99
CA LEU A 15 -38.19 30.60 37.91
C LEU A 15 -37.94 29.24 37.23
N GLY A 16 -37.09 29.21 36.20
CA GLY A 16 -36.58 27.98 35.59
C GLY A 16 -35.88 27.07 36.61
N ILE A 17 -35.04 27.65 37.48
CA ILE A 17 -34.37 26.93 38.57
C ILE A 17 -35.39 26.40 39.58
N MET A 18 -36.40 27.19 39.97
CA MET A 18 -37.45 26.74 40.90
C MET A 18 -38.20 25.51 40.36
N TYR A 19 -38.57 25.51 39.08
CA TYR A 19 -39.20 24.34 38.43
C TYR A 19 -38.23 23.16 38.22
N ARG A 20 -36.93 23.40 38.05
CA ARG A 20 -35.92 22.34 37.95
C ARG A 20 -35.71 21.62 39.29
N ASP A 21 -35.63 22.39 40.37
CA ASP A 21 -35.22 21.92 41.70
C ASP A 21 -36.40 21.67 42.65
N GLY A 22 -37.61 22.10 42.29
CA GLY A 22 -38.81 21.95 43.11
C GLY A 22 -38.91 22.96 44.27
N ALA A 23 -38.28 24.13 44.13
CA ALA A 23 -38.23 25.13 45.19
C ALA A 23 -39.53 25.96 45.20
N GLY A 24 -40.48 25.58 46.06
CA GLY A 24 -41.77 26.27 46.21
C GLY A 24 -42.80 25.98 45.11
N VAL A 25 -42.46 25.07 44.17
CA VAL A 25 -43.33 24.53 43.11
C VAL A 25 -42.98 23.06 42.87
N ASP A 26 -43.88 22.30 42.25
CA ASP A 26 -43.55 20.93 41.82
C ASP A 26 -42.50 20.93 40.70
N VAL A 27 -41.63 19.91 40.71
CA VAL A 27 -40.59 19.73 39.68
C VAL A 27 -41.23 19.53 38.31
N ASP A 28 -40.91 20.39 37.35
CA ASP A 28 -41.37 20.32 35.97
C ASP A 28 -40.24 20.73 35.01
N ARG A 29 -39.56 19.74 34.45
CA ARG A 29 -38.41 19.95 33.55
C ARG A 29 -38.78 20.61 32.23
N THR A 30 -40.03 20.47 31.79
CA THR A 30 -40.53 21.10 30.56
C THR A 30 -40.73 22.59 30.79
N LYS A 31 -41.40 22.96 31.89
CA LYS A 31 -41.54 24.37 32.29
C LYS A 31 -40.20 25.01 32.61
N ALA A 32 -39.32 24.31 33.33
CA ALA A 32 -37.97 24.80 33.61
C ALA A 32 -37.24 25.20 32.32
N THR A 33 -37.31 24.35 31.30
CA THR A 33 -36.65 24.57 30.00
C THR A 33 -37.29 25.70 29.20
N GLN A 34 -38.62 25.84 29.26
CA GLN A 34 -39.30 26.98 28.65
C GLN A 34 -38.85 28.31 29.26
N TYR A 35 -38.72 28.38 30.59
CA TYR A 35 -38.22 29.58 31.26
C TYR A 35 -36.73 29.83 31.00
N PHE A 36 -35.89 28.79 30.93
CA PHE A 36 -34.50 28.95 30.49
C PHE A 36 -34.38 29.46 29.06
N GLN A 37 -35.24 28.99 28.15
CA GLN A 37 -35.28 29.49 26.78
C GLN A 37 -35.64 30.98 26.74
N GLN A 38 -36.67 31.40 27.47
CA GLN A 38 -37.08 32.81 27.55
C GLN A 38 -35.95 33.68 28.12
N ALA A 39 -35.33 33.24 29.22
CA ALA A 39 -34.19 33.92 29.81
C ALA A 39 -33.01 34.03 28.84
N ALA A 40 -32.75 32.97 28.07
CA ALA A 40 -31.68 32.94 27.06
C ALA A 40 -31.94 33.92 25.90
N GLU A 41 -33.18 33.97 25.42
CA GLU A 41 -33.65 34.89 24.37
C GLU A 41 -33.64 36.35 24.85
N HIS A 42 -33.93 36.59 26.13
CA HIS A 42 -33.80 37.91 26.77
C HIS A 42 -32.37 38.27 27.20
N GLY A 43 -31.40 37.40 26.92
CA GLY A 43 -29.98 37.70 27.05
C GLY A 43 -29.37 37.44 28.43
N SER A 44 -30.03 36.70 29.33
CA SER A 44 -29.40 36.23 30.58
C SER A 44 -28.31 35.21 30.24
N PRO A 45 -27.03 35.47 30.59
CA PRO A 45 -25.95 34.52 30.33
C PRO A 45 -26.14 33.18 31.07
N GLU A 46 -26.69 33.20 32.29
CA GLU A 46 -27.07 32.00 33.05
C GLU A 46 -28.22 31.25 32.38
N GLY A 47 -29.23 31.97 31.88
CA GLY A 47 -30.32 31.41 31.08
C GLY A 47 -29.81 30.74 29.81
N GLN A 48 -28.87 31.37 29.10
CA GLN A 48 -28.21 30.82 27.91
C GLN A 48 -27.44 29.53 28.23
N ASN A 49 -26.69 29.50 29.34
CA ASN A 49 -25.98 28.29 29.79
C ASN A 49 -26.97 27.17 30.16
N ASN A 50 -28.00 27.48 30.94
CA ASN A 50 -29.01 26.50 31.37
C ASN A 50 -29.84 25.95 30.19
N PHE A 51 -30.16 26.78 29.21
CA PHE A 51 -30.83 26.33 27.99
C PHE A 51 -29.92 25.48 27.11
N GLY A 52 -28.63 25.82 27.03
CA GLY A 52 -27.60 24.98 26.42
C GLY A 52 -27.52 23.59 27.05
N ILE A 53 -27.55 23.49 28.38
CA ILE A 53 -27.59 22.21 29.12
C ILE A 53 -28.87 21.43 28.79
N ALA A 54 -30.03 22.10 28.77
CA ALA A 54 -31.30 21.45 28.45
C ALA A 54 -31.31 20.85 27.04
N LEU A 55 -30.76 21.56 26.05
CA LEU A 55 -30.60 21.08 24.68
C LEU A 55 -29.55 19.97 24.55
N LEU A 56 -28.46 20.02 25.32
CA LEU A 56 -27.39 19.01 25.27
C LEU A 56 -27.85 17.66 25.81
N TYR A 57 -28.63 17.66 26.90
CA TYR A 57 -29.08 16.44 27.57
C TYR A 57 -30.55 16.06 27.28
N GLY A 58 -31.28 16.90 26.55
CA GLY A 58 -32.70 16.67 26.25
C GLY A 58 -33.61 16.79 27.48
N LEU A 59 -33.35 17.76 28.36
CA LEU A 59 -34.15 17.99 29.56
C LEU A 59 -35.40 18.78 29.18
N GLY A 60 -36.58 18.15 29.18
CA GLY A 60 -37.84 18.85 28.84
C GLY A 60 -37.95 19.37 27.39
N ILE A 61 -36.94 19.11 26.56
CA ILE A 61 -36.86 19.47 25.13
C ILE A 61 -36.12 18.37 24.37
N LYS A 62 -36.31 18.28 23.04
CA LYS A 62 -35.56 17.35 22.20
C LYS A 62 -34.07 17.73 22.19
N LYS A 63 -33.20 16.74 22.43
CA LYS A 63 -31.74 16.91 22.38
C LYS A 63 -31.29 17.47 21.02
N ASN A 64 -30.44 18.50 21.04
CA ASN A 64 -29.83 19.12 19.86
C ASN A 64 -28.46 19.73 20.22
N GLU A 65 -27.40 19.02 19.86
CA GLU A 65 -26.02 19.36 20.24
C GLU A 65 -25.49 20.60 19.49
N THR A 66 -25.89 20.78 18.23
CA THR A 66 -25.48 21.96 17.43
C THR A 66 -26.06 23.24 18.00
N TRP A 67 -27.33 23.20 18.42
CA TRP A 67 -27.97 24.35 19.07
C TRP A 67 -27.42 24.59 20.47
N ALA A 68 -27.18 23.52 21.24
CA ALA A 68 -26.53 23.62 22.55
C ALA A 68 -25.17 24.34 22.43
N ARG A 69 -24.32 23.92 21.48
CA ARG A 69 -23.02 24.55 21.22
C ARG A 69 -23.15 26.04 20.89
N GLY A 70 -24.16 26.43 20.11
CA GLY A 70 -24.43 27.83 19.80
C GLY A 70 -24.82 28.66 21.04
N TRP A 71 -25.60 28.11 21.95
CA TRP A 71 -26.01 28.80 23.19
C TRP A 71 -24.88 28.87 24.23
N PHE A 72 -24.10 27.80 24.39
CA PHE A 72 -22.91 27.84 25.25
C PHE A 72 -21.88 28.87 24.77
N LYS A 73 -21.68 29.01 23.45
CA LYS A 73 -20.80 30.05 22.90
C LYS A 73 -21.24 31.45 23.34
N LYS A 74 -22.52 31.78 23.19
CA LYS A 74 -23.08 33.08 23.61
C LYS A 74 -22.91 33.33 25.11
N ALA A 75 -23.18 32.31 25.94
CA ALA A 75 -23.01 32.41 27.39
C ALA A 75 -21.53 32.60 27.78
N ALA A 76 -20.62 31.91 27.10
CA ALA A 76 -19.18 31.98 27.34
C ALA A 76 -18.58 33.34 26.89
N GLU A 77 -19.13 33.99 25.86
CA GLU A 77 -18.75 35.35 25.44
C GLU A 77 -19.10 36.40 26.51
N CYS A 78 -20.11 36.13 27.35
CA CYS A 78 -20.45 36.96 28.51
C CYS A 78 -19.55 36.70 29.75
N SER A 79 -18.46 35.94 29.58
CA SER A 79 -17.43 35.70 30.62
C SER A 79 -17.93 34.97 31.88
N ILE A 80 -18.93 34.08 31.78
CA ILE A 80 -19.29 33.20 32.89
C ILE A 80 -18.38 31.97 32.92
N ALA A 81 -17.62 31.78 34.01
CA ALA A 81 -16.64 30.70 34.14
C ALA A 81 -17.20 29.27 33.87
N GLU A 82 -18.44 29.02 34.28
CA GLU A 82 -19.13 27.74 34.01
C GLU A 82 -19.44 27.56 32.52
N ALA A 83 -19.96 28.61 31.87
CA ALA A 83 -20.26 28.59 30.44
C ALA A 83 -18.99 28.48 29.58
N GLU A 84 -17.92 29.17 29.98
CA GLU A 84 -16.60 29.05 29.35
C GLU A 84 -16.07 27.61 29.44
N SER A 85 -16.21 26.96 30.61
CA SER A 85 -15.80 25.57 30.80
C SER A 85 -16.66 24.59 29.98
N ASN A 86 -17.98 24.79 29.97
CA ASN A 86 -18.93 23.95 29.22
C ASN A 86 -18.70 24.08 27.71
N TYR A 87 -18.48 25.29 27.20
CA TYR A 87 -18.16 25.50 25.79
C TYR A 87 -16.80 24.87 25.44
N ALA A 88 -15.80 25.02 26.30
CA ALA A 88 -14.50 24.37 26.12
C ALA A 88 -14.60 22.83 26.09
N ASP A 89 -15.44 22.22 26.93
CA ASP A 89 -15.70 20.78 26.89
C ASP A 89 -16.28 20.35 25.53
N LEU A 90 -17.29 21.07 25.01
CA LEU A 90 -17.88 20.76 23.69
C LEU A 90 -16.87 20.89 22.54
N LEU A 91 -15.98 21.88 22.61
CA LEU A 91 -14.90 22.04 21.65
C LEU A 91 -13.87 20.92 21.75
N THR A 92 -13.55 20.47 22.96
CA THR A 92 -12.59 19.38 23.17
C THR A 92 -13.13 18.07 22.63
N ASP A 93 -14.41 17.81 22.84
CA ASP A 93 -15.06 16.53 22.52
C ASP A 93 -15.72 16.51 21.13
N GLY A 94 -15.73 17.65 20.41
CA GLY A 94 -16.34 17.75 19.08
C GLY A 94 -17.86 17.57 19.09
N ILE A 95 -18.51 18.00 20.16
CA ILE A 95 -19.96 17.84 20.33
C ILE A 95 -20.66 19.03 19.68
N GLY A 96 -21.65 18.77 18.82
CA GLY A 96 -22.40 19.81 18.10
C GLY A 96 -21.61 20.57 17.03
N GLY A 97 -20.41 20.12 16.66
CA GLY A 97 -19.54 20.70 15.63
C GLY A 97 -18.12 20.10 15.69
N PRO A 98 -17.14 20.60 14.94
CA PRO A 98 -15.78 20.04 14.93
C PRO A 98 -15.04 20.20 16.26
N VAL A 99 -14.07 19.31 16.51
CA VAL A 99 -13.11 19.41 17.62
C VAL A 99 -12.22 20.64 17.43
N ASP A 100 -12.08 21.47 18.46
CA ASP A 100 -11.20 22.64 18.50
C ASP A 100 -10.53 22.76 19.87
N ILE A 101 -9.48 21.96 20.07
CA ILE A 101 -8.72 21.89 21.33
C ILE A 101 -8.07 23.25 21.66
N VAL A 102 -7.74 24.07 20.66
CA VAL A 102 -7.07 25.34 20.92
C VAL A 102 -8.04 26.38 21.44
N GLN A 103 -9.19 26.53 20.80
CA GLN A 103 -10.25 27.38 21.32
C GLN A 103 -10.71 26.86 22.69
N ALA A 104 -10.79 25.54 22.89
CA ALA A 104 -11.08 24.95 24.20
C ALA A 104 -10.06 25.40 25.27
N LEU A 105 -8.76 25.36 24.96
CA LEU A 105 -7.71 25.81 25.88
C LEU A 105 -7.82 27.30 26.23
N ASP A 106 -8.19 28.17 25.29
CA ASP A 106 -8.41 29.60 25.58
C ASP A 106 -9.57 29.80 26.57
N PHE A 107 -10.73 29.17 26.31
CA PHE A 107 -11.87 29.23 27.21
C PHE A 107 -11.59 28.58 28.57
N TYR A 108 -10.86 27.46 28.64
CA TYR A 108 -10.41 26.91 29.92
C TYR A 108 -9.45 27.86 30.65
N HIS A 109 -8.55 28.56 29.94
CA HIS A 109 -7.66 29.53 30.56
C HIS A 109 -8.42 30.73 31.12
N ARG A 110 -9.47 31.19 30.45
CA ARG A 110 -10.37 32.23 30.97
C ARG A 110 -11.14 31.74 32.19
N ALA A 111 -11.77 30.56 32.13
CA ALA A 111 -12.46 29.97 33.27
C ALA A 111 -11.53 29.75 34.48
N ALA A 112 -10.29 29.33 34.24
CA ALA A 112 -9.28 29.14 35.27
C ALA A 112 -8.87 30.47 35.93
N LYS A 113 -8.76 31.57 35.17
CA LYS A 113 -8.50 32.92 35.73
C LYS A 113 -9.62 33.39 36.64
N GLN A 114 -10.85 32.93 36.40
CA GLN A 114 -12.02 33.20 37.24
C GLN A 114 -12.14 32.23 38.44
N GLY A 115 -11.16 31.34 38.64
CA GLY A 115 -11.11 30.44 39.79
C GLY A 115 -11.72 29.06 39.57
N SER A 116 -12.04 28.65 38.33
CA SER A 116 -12.54 27.30 38.04
C SER A 116 -11.43 26.25 38.23
N PRO A 117 -11.51 25.37 39.26
CA PRO A 117 -10.49 24.35 39.50
C PRO A 117 -10.55 23.21 38.47
N ASP A 118 -11.71 22.95 37.88
CA ASP A 118 -11.89 21.90 36.87
C ASP A 118 -11.29 22.31 35.52
N ALA A 119 -11.35 23.60 35.17
CA ALA A 119 -10.65 24.13 34.00
C ALA A 119 -9.12 23.95 34.11
N LEU A 120 -8.53 24.17 35.30
CA LEU A 120 -7.10 23.93 35.53
C LEU A 120 -6.70 22.46 35.32
N LYS A 121 -7.51 21.52 35.81
CA LYS A 121 -7.29 20.08 35.59
C LYS A 121 -7.38 19.73 34.10
N LYS A 122 -8.38 20.26 33.39
CA LYS A 122 -8.58 20.03 31.95
C LYS A 122 -7.40 20.56 31.12
N ILE A 123 -6.87 21.75 31.45
CA ILE A 123 -5.65 22.29 30.85
C ILE A 123 -4.47 21.33 31.03
N GLN A 124 -4.28 20.79 32.23
CA GLN A 124 -3.17 19.88 32.52
C GLN A 124 -3.29 18.54 31.77
N VAL A 125 -4.51 17.99 31.69
CA VAL A 125 -4.80 16.77 30.91
C VAL A 125 -4.59 16.99 29.42
N LEU A 126 -5.03 18.13 28.88
CA LEU A 126 -4.84 18.45 27.46
C LEU A 126 -3.37 18.69 27.12
N LYS A 127 -2.62 19.39 27.96
CA LYS A 127 -1.16 19.59 27.78
C LYS A 127 -0.36 18.28 27.81
N SER A 128 -0.76 17.30 28.63
CA SER A 128 -0.08 16.01 28.70
C SER A 128 -0.42 15.07 27.51
N ARG A 129 -1.60 15.22 26.91
CA ARG A 129 -2.02 14.46 25.70
C ARG A 129 -1.47 15.02 24.38
N THR A 130 -1.00 16.27 24.35
CA THR A 130 -0.77 17.02 23.09
C THR A 130 0.63 17.62 22.96
N GLY A 131 1.68 16.91 23.37
CA GLY A 131 3.08 17.33 23.23
C GLY A 131 3.58 17.60 21.79
N SER A 132 2.70 17.63 20.77
CA SER A 132 3.02 17.94 19.37
C SER A 132 1.99 18.83 18.64
N MET A 133 0.88 19.27 19.27
CA MET A 133 -0.18 20.04 18.59
C MET A 133 -0.21 21.53 18.92
N THR A 134 0.73 22.04 19.71
CA THR A 134 0.83 23.47 20.03
C THR A 134 1.57 24.23 18.93
N LYS A 135 1.09 24.20 17.68
CA LYS A 135 1.45 25.25 16.71
C LYS A 135 0.49 26.42 16.89
N PRO A 136 0.97 27.67 16.89
CA PRO A 136 0.14 28.82 17.18
C PRO A 136 -0.99 28.94 16.15
N VAL A 137 -2.19 29.23 16.64
CA VAL A 137 -3.36 29.54 15.81
C VAL A 137 -3.15 30.94 15.22
N VAL A 138 -3.27 31.03 13.89
CA VAL A 138 -3.36 32.29 13.17
C VAL A 138 -4.76 32.31 12.58
N HIS A 139 -5.60 33.26 13.01
CA HIS A 139 -6.94 33.44 12.45
C HIS A 139 -6.86 34.26 11.16
N ASP A 140 -7.69 33.93 10.15
CA ASP A 140 -7.78 34.67 8.87
C ASP A 140 -7.92 36.20 9.10
N GLU A 141 -8.59 36.61 10.18
CA GLU A 141 -8.92 37.99 10.52
C GLU A 141 -7.73 38.80 11.11
N SER A 142 -6.63 38.15 11.53
CA SER A 142 -5.46 38.81 12.16
C SER A 142 -4.22 38.87 11.28
N VAL A 143 -4.36 38.55 9.99
CA VAL A 143 -3.23 38.41 9.07
C VAL A 143 -2.85 39.75 8.44
N GLU A 144 -1.98 40.49 9.13
CA GLU A 144 -1.08 41.44 8.47
C GLU A 144 -0.30 40.74 7.33
N GLU A 145 0.18 41.47 6.32
CA GLU A 145 1.01 40.94 5.22
C GLU A 145 2.42 40.47 5.67
N ASN A 146 2.50 39.74 6.78
CA ASN A 146 3.70 39.13 7.29
C ASN A 146 3.88 37.73 6.66
N PRO A 147 4.95 37.51 5.86
CA PRO A 147 5.20 36.24 5.17
C PRO A 147 5.24 35.02 6.11
N SER A 148 5.79 35.16 7.31
CA SER A 148 5.93 34.03 8.25
C SER A 148 4.59 33.61 8.85
N LYS A 149 3.69 34.57 9.15
CA LYS A 149 2.33 34.28 9.63
C LYS A 149 1.50 33.62 8.53
N LEU A 150 1.57 34.15 7.30
CA LEU A 150 0.89 33.60 6.14
C LEU A 150 1.39 32.19 5.80
N MET A 151 2.69 31.94 5.89
CA MET A 151 3.30 30.63 5.64
C MET A 151 2.82 29.59 6.65
N LEU A 152 2.76 29.96 7.94
CA LEU A 152 2.22 29.10 8.98
C LEU A 152 0.74 28.80 8.76
N LEU A 153 -0.05 29.82 8.38
CA LEU A 153 -1.47 29.66 8.10
C LEU A 153 -1.72 28.76 6.90
N ALA A 154 -1.02 28.98 5.79
CA ALA A 154 -1.06 28.13 4.60
C ALA A 154 -0.75 26.67 4.96
N SER A 155 0.29 26.49 5.79
CA SER A 155 0.71 25.20 6.28
C SER A 155 -0.29 24.52 7.20
N ASN A 156 -1.02 25.29 8.01
CA ASN A 156 -2.07 24.80 8.88
C ASN A 156 -3.27 24.31 8.05
N TYR A 157 -3.72 25.11 7.07
CA TYR A 157 -4.77 24.71 6.12
C TYR A 157 -4.36 23.49 5.28
N ALA A 158 -3.09 23.37 4.86
CA ALA A 158 -2.63 22.21 4.10
C ALA A 158 -2.71 20.90 4.89
N ARG A 159 -2.54 20.95 6.22
CA ARG A 159 -2.50 19.78 7.11
C ARG A 159 -3.75 19.58 7.97
N GLY A 160 -4.66 20.55 8.03
CA GLY A 160 -5.74 20.56 9.02
C GLY A 160 -5.23 20.72 10.46
N GLU A 161 -4.15 21.48 10.64
CA GLU A 161 -3.54 21.76 11.95
C GLU A 161 -3.91 23.17 12.44
N GLY A 162 -3.65 23.50 13.71
CA GLY A 162 -3.75 24.89 14.18
C GLY A 162 -5.17 25.47 14.18
N GLY A 163 -6.19 24.66 14.46
CA GLY A 163 -7.57 25.10 14.63
C GLY A 163 -8.35 25.32 13.32
N VAL A 164 -7.79 24.94 12.17
CA VAL A 164 -8.48 24.99 10.87
C VAL A 164 -8.69 23.59 10.30
N HIS A 165 -9.81 23.40 9.61
CA HIS A 165 -10.00 22.23 8.77
C HIS A 165 -9.02 22.25 7.60
N LYS A 166 -8.64 21.07 7.13
CA LYS A 166 -7.81 20.95 5.96
C LYS A 166 -8.55 21.56 4.76
N ASP A 167 -7.92 22.52 4.11
CA ASP A 167 -8.47 23.22 2.94
C ASP A 167 -7.31 23.55 2.01
N LEU A 168 -7.14 22.73 0.97
CA LEU A 168 -6.02 22.86 0.03
C LEU A 168 -6.15 24.12 -0.83
N ASN A 169 -7.37 24.61 -1.10
CA ASN A 169 -7.59 25.81 -1.89
C ASN A 169 -7.18 27.05 -1.10
N ARG A 170 -7.54 27.12 0.18
CA ARG A 170 -7.05 28.18 1.08
C ARG A 170 -5.55 28.10 1.27
N ALA A 171 -5.00 26.88 1.44
CA ALA A 171 -3.56 26.69 1.51
C ALA A 171 -2.85 27.23 0.26
N GLU A 172 -3.34 26.92 -0.95
CA GLU A 172 -2.80 27.44 -2.21
C GLU A 172 -2.83 28.97 -2.23
N GLN A 173 -3.97 29.59 -1.89
CA GLN A 173 -4.10 31.05 -1.90
C GLN A 173 -3.07 31.72 -1.00
N TYR A 174 -2.88 31.21 0.22
CA TYR A 174 -1.91 31.76 1.16
C TYR A 174 -0.47 31.49 0.72
N TYR A 175 -0.14 30.27 0.28
CA TYR A 175 1.17 29.97 -0.27
C TYR A 175 1.50 30.86 -1.47
N ARG A 176 0.54 31.12 -2.36
CA ARG A 176 0.72 31.96 -3.55
C ARG A 176 1.00 33.42 -3.19
N ARG A 177 0.33 33.96 -2.16
CA ARG A 177 0.62 35.32 -1.64
C ARG A 177 2.07 35.44 -1.16
N VAL A 178 2.54 34.44 -0.43
CA VAL A 178 3.91 34.44 0.12
C VAL A 178 4.96 34.16 -0.96
N ALA A 179 4.68 33.21 -1.86
CA ALA A 179 5.54 32.85 -2.98
C ALA A 179 5.72 34.01 -3.97
N ASN A 180 4.66 34.79 -4.26
CA ASN A 180 4.75 35.98 -5.11
C ASN A 180 5.66 37.07 -4.51
N GLY A 181 5.89 37.08 -3.19
CA GLY A 181 6.89 37.91 -2.52
C GLY A 181 8.32 37.37 -2.61
N GLY A 182 8.54 36.26 -3.30
CA GLY A 182 9.84 35.64 -3.54
C GLY A 182 10.34 34.71 -2.42
N HIS A 183 9.49 34.31 -1.48
CA HIS A 183 9.86 33.43 -0.38
C HIS A 183 10.07 31.98 -0.85
N VAL A 184 11.30 31.48 -0.70
CA VAL A 184 11.76 30.22 -1.30
C VAL A 184 10.96 29.00 -0.83
N GLU A 185 10.73 28.88 0.46
CA GLU A 185 10.00 27.76 1.06
C GLU A 185 8.53 27.75 0.66
N ALA A 186 7.92 28.94 0.45
CA ALA A 186 6.56 29.05 -0.02
C ALA A 186 6.46 28.68 -1.51
N GLU A 187 7.43 29.08 -2.33
CA GLU A 187 7.53 28.64 -3.72
C GLU A 187 7.64 27.11 -3.82
N PHE A 188 8.50 26.49 -3.00
CA PHE A 188 8.62 25.03 -2.96
C PHE A 188 7.34 24.35 -2.47
N ALA A 189 6.75 24.81 -1.36
CA ALA A 189 5.53 24.23 -0.81
C ALA A 189 4.33 24.36 -1.76
N LEU A 190 4.21 25.51 -2.44
CA LEU A 190 3.21 25.74 -3.48
C LEU A 190 3.43 24.82 -4.67
N ALA A 191 4.68 24.66 -5.11
CA ALA A 191 5.01 23.79 -6.23
C ALA A 191 4.63 22.34 -5.95
N GLU A 192 4.97 21.80 -4.77
CA GLU A 192 4.57 20.45 -4.36
C GLU A 192 3.04 20.32 -4.28
N LEU A 193 2.35 21.32 -3.71
CA LEU A 193 0.89 21.34 -3.65
C LEU A 193 0.26 21.29 -5.05
N LEU A 194 0.79 22.08 -6.00
CA LEU A 194 0.30 22.12 -7.38
C LEU A 194 0.59 20.83 -8.16
N LEU A 195 1.76 20.23 -7.95
CA LEU A 195 2.17 18.99 -8.63
C LEU A 195 1.42 17.77 -8.09
N ASP A 196 1.41 17.60 -6.77
CA ASP A 196 0.96 16.36 -6.15
C ASP A 196 -0.56 16.34 -5.93
N HIS A 197 -1.17 17.48 -5.59
CA HIS A 197 -2.60 17.56 -5.26
C HIS A 197 -3.45 18.11 -6.41
N PHE A 198 -3.08 19.25 -6.99
CA PHE A 198 -3.88 19.89 -8.03
C PHE A 198 -3.58 19.38 -9.45
N LYS A 199 -2.50 18.62 -9.64
CA LYS A 199 -2.05 18.11 -10.95
C LYS A 199 -1.85 19.24 -11.98
N ARG A 200 -1.52 20.45 -11.52
CA ARG A 200 -1.23 21.63 -12.34
C ARG A 200 0.26 21.67 -12.66
N HIS A 201 0.68 20.74 -13.51
CA HIS A 201 2.09 20.43 -13.73
C HIS A 201 2.92 21.60 -14.27
N THR A 202 2.37 22.43 -15.17
CA THR A 202 3.06 23.62 -15.71
C THR A 202 3.33 24.66 -14.63
N ASP A 203 2.31 24.97 -13.81
CA ASP A 203 2.43 25.96 -12.73
C ASP A 203 3.36 25.45 -11.63
N GLY A 204 3.19 24.18 -11.25
CA GLY A 204 4.05 23.50 -10.30
C GLY A 204 5.51 23.48 -10.76
N PHE A 205 5.77 23.20 -12.03
CA PHE A 205 7.11 23.25 -12.62
C PHE A 205 7.73 24.66 -12.51
N MET A 206 6.97 25.71 -12.83
CA MET A 206 7.47 27.08 -12.75
C MET A 206 7.89 27.46 -11.32
N TYR A 207 7.04 27.22 -10.33
CA TYR A 207 7.37 27.52 -8.93
C TYR A 207 8.50 26.63 -8.40
N MET A 208 8.57 25.35 -8.82
CA MET A 208 9.67 24.44 -8.49
C MET A 208 11.00 24.96 -9.01
N LYS A 209 11.00 25.48 -10.25
CA LYS A 209 12.18 26.07 -10.88
C LYS A 209 12.66 27.32 -10.14
N GLN A 210 11.75 28.22 -9.77
CA GLN A 210 12.07 29.42 -9.00
C GLN A 210 12.74 29.07 -7.66
N ALA A 211 12.16 28.13 -6.91
CA ALA A 211 12.75 27.68 -5.64
C ALA A 211 14.13 27.04 -5.83
N ALA A 212 14.31 26.22 -6.88
CA ALA A 212 15.58 25.57 -7.20
C ALA A 212 16.70 26.57 -7.55
N GLU A 213 16.37 27.62 -8.32
CA GLU A 213 17.27 28.72 -8.69
C GLU A 213 17.73 29.51 -7.47
N LYS A 214 16.87 29.64 -6.45
CA LYS A 214 17.18 30.24 -5.14
C LYS A 214 17.87 29.29 -4.15
N ASN A 215 18.49 28.22 -4.66
CA ASN A 215 19.25 27.23 -3.88
C ASN A 215 18.45 26.33 -2.93
N HIS A 216 17.13 26.16 -3.13
CA HIS A 216 16.39 25.17 -2.35
C HIS A 216 16.78 23.74 -2.77
N VAL A 217 17.48 23.02 -1.90
CA VAL A 217 18.11 21.72 -2.22
C VAL A 217 17.09 20.68 -2.69
N LEU A 218 15.96 20.55 -1.99
CA LEU A 218 14.89 19.62 -2.39
C LEU A 218 14.25 20.03 -3.71
N ALA A 219 14.11 21.33 -3.97
CA ALA A 219 13.53 21.82 -5.22
C ALA A 219 14.44 21.52 -6.41
N GLN A 220 15.77 21.64 -6.24
CA GLN A 220 16.73 21.29 -7.29
C GLN A 220 16.65 19.81 -7.69
N TRP A 221 16.55 18.92 -6.71
CA TRP A 221 16.37 17.51 -6.99
C TRP A 221 15.03 17.22 -7.67
N ARG A 222 13.94 17.79 -7.14
CA ARG A 222 12.59 17.61 -7.67
C ARG A 222 12.45 18.17 -9.09
N LEU A 223 12.99 19.37 -9.35
CA LEU A 223 13.09 19.97 -10.68
C LEU A 223 13.84 19.06 -11.65
N GLY A 224 14.95 18.46 -11.19
CA GLY A 224 15.70 17.49 -11.98
C GLY A 224 14.81 16.34 -12.45
N LYS A 225 13.94 15.80 -11.58
CA LYS A 225 12.99 14.75 -11.97
C LYS A 225 11.97 15.27 -12.98
N LEU A 226 11.42 16.46 -12.76
CA LEU A 226 10.44 17.05 -13.68
C LEU A 226 11.02 17.23 -15.09
N LEU A 227 12.25 17.74 -15.20
CA LEU A 227 12.98 17.90 -16.47
C LEU A 227 13.32 16.56 -17.13
N ALA A 228 13.73 15.56 -16.34
CA ALA A 228 14.08 14.25 -16.85
C ALA A 228 12.88 13.55 -17.51
N PHE A 229 11.71 13.73 -16.90
CA PHE A 229 10.50 13.10 -17.36
C PHE A 229 9.66 14.01 -18.26
N GLY A 230 9.91 15.32 -18.31
CA GLY A 230 9.07 16.26 -19.07
C GLY A 230 7.71 16.50 -18.42
N ASN A 231 7.64 16.53 -17.08
CA ASN A 231 6.39 16.75 -16.36
C ASN A 231 6.13 18.27 -16.24
N GLY A 232 5.20 18.79 -17.05
CA GLY A 232 4.90 20.23 -17.13
C GLY A 232 5.95 21.05 -17.89
N CYS A 233 6.90 20.41 -18.58
CA CYS A 233 7.98 21.05 -19.32
C CYS A 233 8.53 20.16 -20.46
N GLU A 234 9.33 20.75 -21.35
CA GLU A 234 10.10 19.98 -22.34
C GLU A 234 11.16 19.11 -21.65
N ARG A 235 11.33 17.88 -22.14
CA ARG A 235 12.28 16.93 -21.57
C ARG A 235 13.71 17.41 -21.79
N ASN A 236 14.49 17.49 -20.72
CA ASN A 236 15.89 17.88 -20.79
C ASN A 236 16.74 17.09 -19.79
N MET A 237 17.29 15.95 -20.26
CA MET A 237 18.11 15.07 -19.43
C MET A 237 19.43 15.69 -18.99
N ASP A 238 20.02 16.56 -19.82
CA ASP A 238 21.27 17.23 -19.47
C ASP A 238 21.05 18.25 -18.34
N GLU A 239 19.96 19.01 -18.41
CA GLU A 239 19.59 19.96 -17.37
C GLU A 239 19.15 19.24 -16.09
N ALA A 240 18.37 18.16 -16.21
CA ALA A 240 18.02 17.29 -15.09
C ALA A 240 19.27 16.80 -14.34
N ARG A 241 20.26 16.29 -15.07
CA ARG A 241 21.53 15.82 -14.53
C ARG A 241 22.29 16.93 -13.81
N ARG A 242 22.29 18.16 -14.35
CA ARG A 242 22.93 19.31 -13.70
C ARG A 242 22.27 19.64 -12.36
N TRP A 243 20.94 19.75 -12.33
CA TRP A 243 20.19 20.10 -11.12
C TRP A 243 20.30 19.03 -10.03
N MET A 244 20.14 17.75 -10.38
CA MET A 244 20.26 16.67 -9.39
C MET A 244 21.67 16.56 -8.80
N LYS A 245 22.73 16.70 -9.63
CA LYS A 245 24.13 16.72 -9.12
C LYS A 245 24.38 17.93 -8.22
N ARG A 246 23.76 19.07 -8.51
CA ARG A 246 23.84 20.28 -7.66
C ARG A 246 23.18 20.04 -6.30
N ALA A 247 22.01 19.40 -6.25
CA ALA A 247 21.35 19.00 -5.02
C ALA A 247 22.20 18.01 -4.20
N LYS A 248 22.79 17.00 -4.87
CA LYS A 248 23.69 16.02 -4.25
C LYS A 248 24.87 16.68 -3.52
N ARG A 249 25.55 17.64 -4.16
CA ARG A 249 26.70 18.36 -3.59
C ARG A 249 26.33 19.17 -2.34
N GLN A 250 25.10 19.63 -2.24
CA GLN A 250 24.59 20.39 -1.09
C GLN A 250 24.09 19.49 0.05
N GLY A 251 24.12 18.17 -0.12
CA GLY A 251 23.70 17.23 0.93
C GLY A 251 22.19 17.08 1.02
N ILE A 252 21.57 16.58 -0.06
CA ILE A 252 20.13 16.33 -0.07
C ILE A 252 19.72 15.20 0.89
N LYS A 253 18.74 15.49 1.75
CA LYS A 253 18.10 14.54 2.66
C LYS A 253 16.60 14.68 2.56
N LEU A 254 15.91 13.56 2.49
CA LEU A 254 14.46 13.52 2.61
C LEU A 254 14.08 13.20 4.05
N CYS A 255 13.19 13.98 4.64
CA CYS A 255 12.56 13.64 5.91
C CYS A 255 11.26 12.89 5.62
N CYS A 256 11.17 11.63 6.04
CA CYS A 256 9.93 10.86 5.97
C CYS A 256 9.39 10.59 7.38
N GLY A 257 8.10 10.86 7.59
CA GLY A 257 7.39 10.68 8.88
C GLY A 257 6.76 11.97 9.41
N SER A 258 5.99 11.86 10.49
CA SER A 258 5.36 12.99 11.21
C SER A 258 5.71 12.94 12.70
N GLY A 259 6.11 14.06 13.29
CA GLY A 259 6.42 14.14 14.73
C GLY A 259 7.75 13.48 15.11
N LYS A 260 7.75 12.64 16.16
CA LYS A 260 8.98 12.02 16.73
C LYS A 260 9.59 10.90 15.86
N ASP A 261 8.87 10.41 14.86
CA ASP A 261 9.29 9.30 13.99
C ASP A 261 9.95 9.77 12.68
N MET A 262 10.54 10.96 12.68
CA MET A 262 11.17 11.54 11.49
C MET A 262 12.48 10.81 11.16
N ILE A 263 12.49 10.05 10.07
CA ILE A 263 13.68 9.34 9.58
C ILE A 263 14.30 10.17 8.46
N GLU A 264 15.59 10.50 8.58
CA GLU A 264 16.36 11.10 7.49
C GLU A 264 16.86 10.00 6.53
N LYS A 265 16.46 10.08 5.26
CA LYS A 265 16.97 9.20 4.20
C LYS A 265 17.84 9.98 3.22
N ASN A 266 19.04 9.47 2.98
CA ASN A 266 19.90 9.96 1.90
C ASN A 266 19.33 9.54 0.55
N ILE A 267 19.29 10.48 -0.40
CA ILE A 267 18.87 10.19 -1.77
C ILE A 267 20.08 9.79 -2.60
N ASP A 268 20.03 8.59 -3.19
CA ASP A 268 21.03 8.16 -4.17
C ASP A 268 20.72 8.76 -5.56
N VAL A 269 21.21 9.98 -5.74
CA VAL A 269 21.05 10.75 -6.98
C VAL A 269 21.62 10.03 -8.21
N ASP A 270 22.72 9.28 -8.07
CA ASP A 270 23.33 8.61 -9.23
C ASP A 270 22.42 7.48 -9.72
N GLN A 271 21.80 6.75 -8.78
CA GLN A 271 20.85 5.69 -9.12
C GLN A 271 19.54 6.24 -9.70
N GLU A 272 19.08 7.41 -9.28
CA GLU A 272 17.92 8.05 -9.89
C GLU A 272 18.18 8.53 -11.32
N LEU A 273 19.34 9.14 -11.58
CA LEU A 273 19.74 9.54 -12.93
C LEU A 273 19.83 8.34 -13.88
N LYS A 274 20.43 7.23 -13.43
CA LYS A 274 20.46 5.98 -14.20
C LYS A 274 19.06 5.48 -14.54
N GLY A 275 18.13 5.57 -13.59
CA GLY A 275 16.72 5.19 -13.79
C GLY A 275 16.06 6.06 -14.86
N ALA A 276 16.18 7.38 -14.74
CA ALA A 276 15.62 8.32 -15.70
C ALA A 276 16.21 8.18 -17.12
N GLU A 277 17.52 7.95 -17.24
CA GLU A 277 18.18 7.67 -18.52
C GLU A 277 17.67 6.38 -19.15
N ALA A 278 17.45 5.33 -18.35
CA ALA A 278 16.88 4.09 -18.84
C ALA A 278 15.47 4.28 -19.40
N VAL A 279 14.64 5.14 -18.79
CA VAL A 279 13.32 5.50 -19.34
C VAL A 279 13.46 6.21 -20.67
N CYS A 280 14.29 7.26 -20.73
CA CYS A 280 14.45 8.04 -21.94
C CYS A 280 14.98 7.19 -23.10
N ASN A 281 15.92 6.29 -22.83
CA ASN A 281 16.45 5.36 -23.83
C ASN A 281 15.39 4.35 -24.28
N PHE A 282 14.60 3.79 -23.36
CA PHE A 282 13.50 2.88 -23.70
C PHE A 282 12.48 3.57 -24.61
N GLU A 283 12.07 4.78 -24.24
CA GLU A 283 11.14 5.61 -25.01
C GLU A 283 11.68 5.99 -26.39
N GLN A 284 12.97 6.30 -26.52
CA GLN A 284 13.60 6.56 -27.81
C GLN A 284 13.57 5.34 -28.75
N THR A 285 13.69 4.13 -28.18
CA THR A 285 13.58 2.89 -28.96
C THR A 285 12.13 2.52 -29.32
N HIS A 286 11.14 3.19 -28.72
CA HIS A 286 9.70 3.01 -28.96
C HIS A 286 9.05 4.39 -29.18
N SER A 287 9.52 5.11 -30.20
CA SER A 287 9.22 6.54 -30.43
C SER A 287 7.73 6.87 -30.50
N ASP A 288 6.89 5.92 -30.90
CA ASP A 288 5.44 6.12 -31.04
C ASP A 288 4.70 6.09 -29.69
N TRP A 289 5.38 5.62 -28.64
CA TRP A 289 4.81 5.40 -27.31
C TRP A 289 5.08 6.55 -26.34
N SER A 290 6.16 7.31 -26.51
CA SER A 290 6.46 8.46 -25.67
C SER A 290 6.08 9.76 -26.37
N ILE A 291 5.08 10.45 -25.82
CA ILE A 291 4.69 11.79 -26.25
C ILE A 291 5.21 12.79 -25.23
N GLU A 292 5.88 13.84 -25.71
CA GLU A 292 6.39 14.92 -24.87
C GLU A 292 5.26 15.58 -24.07
N GLY A 293 5.56 15.93 -22.80
CA GLY A 293 4.61 16.59 -21.90
C GLY A 293 3.66 15.66 -21.14
N MET A 294 3.69 14.35 -21.40
CA MET A 294 2.92 13.37 -20.61
C MET A 294 3.47 13.23 -19.19
N THR A 295 2.58 13.11 -18.22
CA THR A 295 2.90 12.71 -16.85
C THR A 295 3.43 11.27 -16.81
N ILE A 296 4.01 10.86 -15.67
CA ILE A 296 4.42 9.46 -15.45
C ILE A 296 3.20 8.54 -15.49
N GLU A 297 2.08 8.98 -14.90
CA GLU A 297 0.80 8.26 -14.85
C GLU A 297 0.25 8.01 -16.27
N GLU A 298 0.24 9.03 -17.14
CA GLU A 298 -0.20 8.89 -18.54
C GLU A 298 0.69 7.96 -19.36
N ARG A 299 2.00 7.99 -19.13
CA ARG A 299 2.95 7.09 -19.78
C ARG A 299 2.78 5.64 -19.35
N VAL A 300 2.63 5.40 -18.06
CA VAL A 300 2.31 4.09 -17.49
C VAL A 300 1.09 3.50 -18.21
N LEU A 301 0.02 4.28 -18.35
CA LEU A 301 -1.22 3.85 -18.99
C LEU A 301 -1.06 3.60 -20.50
N ARG A 302 -0.28 4.44 -21.18
CA ARG A 302 0.01 4.25 -22.60
C ARG A 302 0.85 3.00 -22.85
N TYR A 303 1.88 2.74 -22.04
CA TYR A 303 2.65 1.50 -22.13
C TYR A 303 1.78 0.28 -21.84
N LEU A 304 0.89 0.37 -20.86
CA LEU A 304 -0.06 -0.70 -20.60
C LEU A 304 -0.96 -0.95 -21.81
N ASN A 305 -1.54 0.08 -22.43
CA ASN A 305 -2.40 -0.07 -23.60
C ASN A 305 -1.69 -0.66 -24.83
N GLU A 306 -0.41 -0.35 -25.04
CA GLU A 306 0.36 -0.83 -26.20
C GLU A 306 1.04 -2.19 -25.96
N LEU A 307 1.39 -2.53 -24.72
CA LEU A 307 2.04 -3.81 -24.35
C LEU A 307 1.05 -4.95 -24.10
N LEU A 308 -0.23 -4.65 -23.88
CA LEU A 308 -1.24 -5.65 -23.59
C LEU A 308 -1.76 -6.31 -24.90
N PRO A 309 -1.89 -7.66 -24.94
CA PRO A 309 -2.49 -8.33 -26.09
C PRO A 309 -3.90 -7.81 -26.36
N SER A 310 -4.31 -7.76 -27.62
CA SER A 310 -5.66 -7.32 -28.06
C SER A 310 -6.84 -8.12 -27.49
N SER A 311 -6.57 -9.20 -26.74
CA SER A 311 -7.55 -9.95 -25.94
C SER A 311 -7.84 -9.31 -24.58
N VAL A 312 -7.06 -8.31 -24.16
CA VAL A 312 -7.28 -7.49 -22.97
C VAL A 312 -7.93 -6.19 -23.41
N PRO A 313 -9.09 -5.78 -22.85
CA PRO A 313 -9.77 -4.59 -23.28
C PRO A 313 -8.85 -3.35 -23.13
N PRO A 314 -8.85 -2.43 -24.12
CA PRO A 314 -8.10 -1.19 -24.01
C PRO A 314 -8.62 -0.40 -22.80
N ILE A 315 -7.73 0.31 -22.10
CA ILE A 315 -7.98 1.06 -20.86
C ILE A 315 -8.22 2.55 -21.24
N PRO A 316 -9.44 3.01 -21.53
CA PRO A 316 -9.67 4.32 -22.13
C PRO A 316 -10.58 5.14 -21.21
N SER A 317 -10.08 5.64 -20.08
CA SER A 317 -10.79 6.71 -19.33
C SER A 317 -9.99 7.47 -18.27
N VAL A 318 -8.66 7.37 -18.21
CA VAL A 318 -7.92 8.15 -17.19
C VAL A 318 -7.76 9.63 -17.58
N ALA A 319 -7.80 9.95 -18.87
CA ALA A 319 -7.71 11.34 -19.35
C ALA A 319 -8.94 12.21 -19.00
N SER A 320 -10.06 11.62 -18.55
CA SER A 320 -11.27 12.37 -18.17
C SER A 320 -11.40 12.62 -16.66
N LEU A 321 -10.39 12.28 -15.86
CA LEU A 321 -10.48 12.34 -14.40
C LEU A 321 -9.55 13.42 -13.83
N SER A 322 -9.93 14.68 -14.04
CA SER A 322 -9.58 15.72 -13.07
C SER A 322 -10.28 15.38 -11.76
N MET A 323 -9.56 14.71 -10.86
CA MET A 323 -10.10 14.32 -9.56
C MET A 323 -10.38 15.56 -8.70
N THR A 324 -11.59 15.62 -8.14
CA THR A 324 -11.95 16.56 -7.09
C THR A 324 -11.10 16.30 -5.83
N PRO A 325 -10.71 17.35 -5.10
CA PRO A 325 -9.84 17.24 -3.95
C PRO A 325 -10.65 16.83 -2.71
N ASP A 326 -10.60 15.56 -2.32
CA ASP A 326 -10.84 15.20 -0.93
C ASP A 326 -9.86 14.12 -0.46
N GLU A 327 -9.10 14.53 0.56
CA GLU A 327 -8.46 13.79 1.62
C GLU A 327 -8.18 12.28 1.43
N THR A 328 -6.99 11.97 0.94
CA THR A 328 -5.92 11.30 1.72
C THR A 328 -4.73 11.15 0.80
N ALA A 329 -3.60 11.75 1.18
CA ALA A 329 -2.36 11.52 0.47
C ALA A 329 -2.07 10.01 0.50
N ILE A 330 -2.03 9.41 -0.67
CA ILE A 330 -1.84 7.99 -0.90
C ILE A 330 -0.46 7.61 -0.36
N SER A 331 -0.38 7.14 0.88
CA SER A 331 0.77 6.41 1.40
C SER A 331 0.62 4.95 1.01
N ILE A 332 0.84 4.63 -0.27
CA ILE A 332 1.20 3.25 -0.62
C ILE A 332 2.62 3.04 -0.05
N PRO A 333 2.90 1.97 0.71
CA PRO A 333 4.24 1.68 1.19
C PRO A 333 5.24 1.82 0.04
N TYR A 334 6.29 2.61 0.30
CA TYR A 334 7.37 3.00 -0.63
C TYR A 334 8.02 1.82 -1.38
N GLU A 335 7.77 0.59 -0.92
CA GLU A 335 8.41 -0.63 -1.38
C GLU A 335 7.70 -1.32 -2.56
N TYR A 336 6.42 -1.04 -2.85
CA TYR A 336 5.68 -1.76 -3.90
C TYR A 336 4.75 -0.86 -4.75
N SER A 337 5.12 0.41 -4.79
CA SER A 337 4.55 1.49 -5.59
C SER A 337 4.43 1.21 -7.11
N LEU A 338 3.27 1.40 -7.75
CA LEU A 338 3.24 1.97 -9.11
C LEU A 338 4.06 3.30 -9.20
N THR A 339 4.34 3.91 -8.05
CA THR A 339 5.24 5.05 -7.83
C THR A 339 6.72 4.69 -7.66
N ASN A 340 7.10 3.41 -7.55
CA ASN A 340 8.51 3.03 -7.62
C ASN A 340 8.90 2.89 -9.09
N GLU A 341 9.21 4.05 -9.68
CA GLU A 341 9.60 4.20 -11.08
C GLU A 341 10.59 3.10 -11.51
N LYS A 342 11.61 2.80 -10.69
CA LYS A 342 12.64 1.79 -11.00
C LYS A 342 12.06 0.38 -11.20
N VAL A 343 11.16 -0.05 -10.32
CA VAL A 343 10.52 -1.37 -10.43
C VAL A 343 9.61 -1.42 -11.65
N PHE A 344 8.79 -0.38 -11.84
CA PHE A 344 7.87 -0.31 -12.97
C PHE A 344 8.60 -0.34 -14.32
N ILE A 345 9.70 0.41 -14.47
CA ILE A 345 10.50 0.46 -15.70
C ILE A 345 11.12 -0.91 -16.03
N GLU A 346 11.74 -1.53 -15.04
CA GLU A 346 12.40 -2.81 -15.20
C GLU A 346 11.40 -3.92 -15.54
N VAL A 347 10.24 -3.93 -14.87
CA VAL A 347 9.15 -4.86 -15.18
C VAL A 347 8.59 -4.57 -16.57
N GLY A 348 8.34 -3.31 -16.94
CA GLY A 348 7.88 -2.93 -18.28
C GLY A 348 8.84 -3.37 -19.39
N ARG A 349 10.15 -3.21 -19.19
CA ARG A 349 11.17 -3.68 -20.15
C ARG A 349 11.15 -5.20 -20.29
N ARG A 350 11.00 -5.94 -19.20
CA ARG A 350 10.90 -7.41 -19.23
C ARG A 350 9.61 -7.86 -19.88
N ALA A 351 8.50 -7.16 -19.64
CA ALA A 351 7.22 -7.43 -20.29
C ALA A 351 7.34 -7.30 -21.82
N ASN A 352 8.00 -6.23 -22.29
CA ASN A 352 8.30 -6.01 -23.70
C ASN A 352 9.26 -7.07 -24.28
N ALA A 353 10.22 -7.52 -23.48
CA ALA A 353 11.12 -8.63 -23.85
C ALA A 353 10.43 -10.01 -23.81
N GLY A 354 9.13 -10.09 -23.54
CA GLY A 354 8.33 -11.31 -23.57
C GLY A 354 8.18 -12.05 -22.23
N SER A 355 8.56 -11.45 -21.11
CA SER A 355 8.29 -12.03 -19.78
C SER A 355 6.79 -12.01 -19.49
N ILE A 356 6.20 -13.20 -19.40
CA ILE A 356 4.79 -13.39 -19.03
C ILE A 356 4.55 -12.91 -17.58
N THR A 357 5.48 -13.20 -16.66
CA THR A 357 5.35 -12.78 -15.26
C THR A 357 5.31 -11.25 -15.15
N ALA A 358 6.14 -10.55 -15.93
CA ALA A 358 6.14 -9.09 -15.98
C ALA A 358 4.84 -8.54 -16.61
N GLN A 359 4.36 -9.13 -17.70
CA GLN A 359 3.09 -8.76 -18.33
C GLN A 359 1.91 -8.92 -17.38
N LEU A 360 1.83 -10.03 -16.63
CA LEU A 360 0.78 -10.27 -15.64
C LEU A 360 0.84 -9.26 -14.48
N TYR A 361 2.04 -8.90 -14.01
CA TYR A 361 2.21 -7.86 -12.98
C TYR A 361 1.68 -6.51 -13.47
N MET A 362 2.05 -6.11 -14.70
CA MET A 362 1.62 -4.87 -15.32
C MET A 362 0.11 -4.83 -15.54
N THR A 363 -0.47 -5.94 -16.01
CA THR A 363 -1.92 -6.11 -16.17
C THR A 363 -2.64 -5.97 -14.83
N GLY A 364 -2.15 -6.64 -13.78
CA GLY A 364 -2.74 -6.53 -12.44
C GLY A 364 -2.72 -5.09 -11.90
N CYS A 365 -1.63 -4.36 -12.14
CA CYS A 365 -1.54 -2.94 -11.79
C CYS A 365 -2.58 -2.09 -12.54
N ALA A 366 -2.76 -2.33 -13.84
CA ALA A 366 -3.76 -1.64 -14.65
C ALA A 366 -5.18 -1.85 -14.12
N ILE A 367 -5.52 -3.10 -13.79
CA ILE A 367 -6.84 -3.45 -13.25
C ILE A 367 -7.06 -2.77 -11.89
N VAL A 368 -6.03 -2.66 -11.04
CA VAL A 368 -6.14 -1.92 -9.77
C VAL A 368 -6.44 -0.44 -9.99
N LEU A 369 -5.83 0.19 -11.00
CA LEU A 369 -6.10 1.59 -11.33
C LEU A 369 -7.54 1.78 -11.81
N GLU A 370 -8.01 0.90 -12.70
CA GLU A 370 -9.41 0.90 -13.16
C GLU A 370 -10.39 0.65 -12.00
N ALA A 371 -10.04 -0.27 -11.10
CA ALA A 371 -10.84 -0.59 -9.92
C ALA A 371 -11.03 0.62 -9.00
N SER A 372 -9.99 1.42 -8.79
CA SER A 372 -10.06 2.65 -7.98
C SER A 372 -11.01 3.68 -8.60
N ASP A 373 -10.99 3.84 -9.92
CA ASP A 373 -11.95 4.75 -10.57
C ASP A 373 -13.39 4.23 -10.49
N LYS A 374 -13.59 2.94 -10.75
CA LYS A 374 -14.89 2.29 -10.65
C LYS A 374 -15.47 2.34 -9.24
N LEU A 375 -14.63 2.26 -8.21
CA LEU A 375 -15.05 2.30 -6.81
C LEU A 375 -15.90 3.55 -6.49
N LYS A 376 -15.59 4.69 -7.13
CA LYS A 376 -16.29 5.97 -6.92
C LYS A 376 -17.76 5.93 -7.34
N ASN A 377 -18.06 5.17 -8.39
CA ASN A 377 -19.39 5.12 -9.01
C ASN A 377 -20.12 3.79 -8.75
N SER A 378 -19.37 2.70 -8.64
CA SER A 378 -19.87 1.34 -8.43
C SER A 378 -18.89 0.55 -7.55
N PRO A 379 -19.10 0.53 -6.22
CA PRO A 379 -18.25 -0.22 -5.30
C PRO A 379 -18.19 -1.72 -5.61
N VAL A 380 -19.27 -2.30 -6.14
CA VAL A 380 -19.32 -3.72 -6.51
C VAL A 380 -18.38 -4.02 -7.68
N GLU A 381 -18.45 -3.23 -8.75
CA GLU A 381 -17.55 -3.39 -9.91
C GLU A 381 -16.09 -3.16 -9.51
N GLY A 382 -15.82 -2.11 -8.74
CA GLY A 382 -14.47 -1.80 -8.25
C GLY A 382 -13.88 -2.97 -7.46
N LEU A 383 -14.59 -3.49 -6.45
CA LEU A 383 -14.12 -4.60 -5.63
C LEU A 383 -13.92 -5.90 -6.44
N SER A 384 -14.76 -6.15 -7.44
CA SER A 384 -14.61 -7.30 -8.34
C SER A 384 -13.32 -7.22 -9.17
N LEU A 385 -13.02 -6.04 -9.71
CA LEU A 385 -11.77 -5.78 -10.42
C LEU A 385 -10.55 -5.93 -9.50
N VAL A 386 -10.60 -5.43 -8.26
CA VAL A 386 -9.53 -5.62 -7.28
C VAL A 386 -9.25 -7.11 -7.06
N ARG A 387 -10.29 -7.93 -6.89
CA ARG A 387 -10.13 -9.38 -6.73
C ARG A 387 -9.49 -10.02 -7.97
N ALA A 388 -9.93 -9.65 -9.17
CA ALA A 388 -9.34 -10.13 -10.41
C ALA A 388 -7.84 -9.77 -10.52
N ALA A 389 -7.48 -8.53 -10.16
CA ALA A 389 -6.09 -8.09 -10.13
C ALA A 389 -5.23 -8.92 -9.16
N TYR A 390 -5.73 -9.20 -7.96
CA TYR A 390 -5.02 -10.00 -6.95
C TYR A 390 -4.86 -11.47 -7.33
N LYS A 391 -5.79 -12.01 -8.11
CA LYS A 391 -5.68 -13.34 -8.67
C LYS A 391 -4.60 -13.42 -9.75
N LEU A 392 -4.50 -12.39 -10.59
CA LEU A 392 -3.46 -12.29 -11.63
C LEU A 392 -2.08 -12.02 -11.02
N CYS A 393 -2.02 -11.19 -9.99
CA CYS A 393 -0.79 -10.79 -9.34
C CYS A 393 -0.91 -10.83 -7.80
N GLU A 394 -0.39 -11.89 -7.20
CA GLU A 394 -0.51 -12.17 -5.77
C GLU A 394 0.10 -11.11 -4.81
N ARG A 395 0.83 -10.09 -5.30
CA ARG A 395 1.63 -9.14 -4.51
C ARG A 395 1.18 -7.68 -4.59
N LEU A 396 0.04 -7.40 -5.22
CA LEU A 396 -0.47 -6.03 -5.25
C LEU A 396 -0.97 -5.63 -3.85
N PRO A 397 -0.63 -4.43 -3.35
CA PRO A 397 -1.05 -3.98 -2.03
C PRO A 397 -2.57 -3.75 -1.97
N VAL A 398 -3.14 -3.96 -0.79
CA VAL A 398 -4.51 -3.53 -0.47
C VAL A 398 -4.46 -2.08 -0.01
N SER A 399 -4.98 -1.17 -0.84
CA SER A 399 -5.10 0.24 -0.45
C SER A 399 -6.13 0.40 0.66
N GLN A 400 -5.96 1.44 1.48
CA GLN A 400 -6.93 1.76 2.52
C GLN A 400 -8.32 2.09 1.91
N GLU A 401 -8.34 2.69 0.73
CA GLU A 401 -9.57 2.98 -0.03
C GLU A 401 -10.37 1.71 -0.32
N PHE A 402 -9.73 0.68 -0.88
CA PHE A 402 -10.40 -0.60 -1.17
C PHE A 402 -10.87 -1.30 0.10
N LEU A 403 -10.09 -1.22 1.17
CA LEU A 403 -10.46 -1.78 2.46
C LEU A 403 -11.71 -1.10 3.04
N THR A 404 -11.74 0.23 3.03
CA THR A 404 -12.88 1.00 3.52
C THR A 404 -14.13 0.69 2.69
N ALA A 405 -14.03 0.71 1.34
CA ALA A 405 -15.15 0.37 0.48
C ALA A 405 -15.65 -1.07 0.69
N ALA A 406 -14.73 -2.02 0.87
CA ALA A 406 -15.09 -3.39 1.20
C ALA A 406 -15.82 -3.48 2.56
N GLN A 407 -15.35 -2.76 3.59
CA GLN A 407 -15.99 -2.74 4.90
C GLN A 407 -17.41 -2.15 4.85
N THR A 408 -17.58 -0.99 4.21
CA THR A 408 -18.91 -0.39 4.00
C THR A 408 -19.82 -1.32 3.20
N ARG A 409 -19.27 -2.02 2.21
CA ARG A 409 -20.04 -3.00 1.44
C ARG A 409 -20.53 -4.16 2.30
N LEU A 410 -19.71 -4.64 3.25
CA LEU A 410 -20.07 -5.71 4.16
C LEU A 410 -21.12 -5.31 5.21
N GLU A 411 -21.25 -4.02 5.54
CA GLU A 411 -22.35 -3.53 6.38
C GLU A 411 -23.70 -3.69 5.68
N VAL A 412 -23.72 -3.51 4.34
CA VAL A 412 -24.94 -3.66 3.52
C VAL A 412 -25.19 -5.12 3.12
N ASN A 413 -24.14 -5.82 2.69
CA ASN A 413 -24.19 -7.23 2.32
C ASN A 413 -23.04 -7.99 3.00
N PRO A 414 -23.30 -8.59 4.19
CA PRO A 414 -22.27 -9.32 4.93
C PRO A 414 -21.67 -10.53 4.21
N ASN A 415 -22.30 -10.97 3.12
CA ASN A 415 -21.90 -12.12 2.32
C ASN A 415 -21.36 -11.70 0.94
N ASP A 416 -20.96 -10.44 0.74
CA ASP A 416 -20.37 -9.99 -0.52
C ASP A 416 -18.98 -10.63 -0.72
N ALA A 417 -18.87 -11.50 -1.72
CA ALA A 417 -17.66 -12.29 -1.96
C ALA A 417 -16.44 -11.41 -2.24
N ASP A 418 -16.59 -10.39 -3.07
CA ASP A 418 -15.47 -9.57 -3.51
C ASP A 418 -15.00 -8.64 -2.38
N ALA A 419 -15.92 -8.09 -1.59
CA ALA A 419 -15.58 -7.34 -0.39
C ALA A 419 -14.88 -8.22 0.66
N LEU A 420 -15.39 -9.43 0.92
CA LEU A 420 -14.77 -10.38 1.84
C LEU A 420 -13.35 -10.77 1.39
N HIS A 421 -13.14 -10.97 0.09
CA HIS A 421 -11.83 -11.26 -0.49
C HIS A 421 -10.81 -10.16 -0.17
N VAL A 422 -11.17 -8.89 -0.39
CA VAL A 422 -10.32 -7.73 -0.12
C VAL A 422 -9.97 -7.63 1.36
N VAL A 423 -10.96 -7.78 2.25
CA VAL A 423 -10.74 -7.73 3.70
C VAL A 423 -9.84 -8.88 4.18
N ALA A 424 -10.01 -10.08 3.61
CA ALA A 424 -9.19 -11.25 3.97
C ALA A 424 -7.72 -11.13 3.54
N ARG A 425 -7.40 -10.24 2.58
CA ARG A 425 -6.02 -9.97 2.14
C ARG A 425 -5.33 -8.85 2.92
N ALA A 426 -6.05 -8.14 3.77
CA ALA A 426 -5.47 -7.01 4.50
C ALA A 426 -4.43 -7.45 5.54
N GLU A 427 -3.19 -6.99 5.38
CA GLU A 427 -2.02 -7.47 6.14
C GLU A 427 -2.02 -7.06 7.62
N HIS A 428 -2.76 -6.01 8.00
CA HIS A 428 -2.85 -5.55 9.39
C HIS A 428 -3.68 -6.49 10.29
N ARG A 429 -4.37 -7.49 9.72
CA ARG A 429 -5.19 -8.45 10.48
C ARG A 429 -4.37 -9.68 10.89
N SER A 430 -4.69 -10.24 12.05
CA SER A 430 -4.04 -11.47 12.51
C SER A 430 -4.37 -12.65 11.59
N ILE A 431 -3.45 -13.63 11.48
CA ILE A 431 -3.67 -14.87 10.71
C ILE A 431 -4.97 -15.56 11.14
N LYS A 432 -5.25 -15.60 12.45
CA LYS A 432 -6.46 -16.23 13.00
C LYS A 432 -7.75 -15.54 12.55
N GLU A 433 -7.76 -14.22 12.50
CA GLU A 433 -8.93 -13.46 12.01
C GLU A 433 -9.13 -13.68 10.51
N ARG A 434 -8.05 -13.68 9.73
CA ARG A 434 -8.09 -13.94 8.28
C ARG A 434 -8.64 -15.34 7.97
N ILE A 435 -8.22 -16.37 8.73
CA ILE A 435 -8.78 -17.73 8.62
C ILE A 435 -10.28 -17.73 8.88
N ARG A 436 -10.75 -17.12 9.98
CA ARG A 436 -12.19 -17.08 10.30
C ARG A 436 -13.01 -16.39 9.22
N ILE A 437 -12.49 -15.30 8.67
CA ILE A 437 -13.16 -14.57 7.57
C ILE A 437 -13.25 -15.51 6.37
N LEU A 438 -12.17 -16.15 5.96
CA LEU A 438 -12.13 -17.05 4.80
C LEU A 438 -12.98 -18.31 4.96
N GLU A 439 -12.99 -18.93 6.14
CA GLU A 439 -13.88 -20.05 6.46
C GLU A 439 -15.34 -19.63 6.26
N ARG A 440 -15.72 -18.46 6.79
CA ARG A 440 -17.05 -17.87 6.57
C ARG A 440 -17.30 -17.55 5.09
N CYS A 441 -16.31 -17.07 4.34
CA CYS A 441 -16.46 -16.83 2.88
C CYS A 441 -16.83 -18.11 2.15
N ILE A 442 -16.16 -19.21 2.48
CA ILE A 442 -16.34 -20.51 1.83
C ILE A 442 -17.70 -21.12 2.19
N GLU A 443 -18.23 -20.86 3.39
CA GLU A 443 -19.59 -21.26 3.75
C GLU A 443 -20.64 -20.65 2.81
N TYR A 444 -20.49 -19.36 2.47
CA TYR A 444 -21.42 -18.67 1.55
C TYR A 444 -21.10 -18.89 0.07
N HIS A 445 -19.83 -19.08 -0.27
CA HIS A 445 -19.33 -19.15 -1.66
C HIS A 445 -18.38 -20.35 -1.87
N PRO A 446 -18.87 -21.59 -1.72
CA PRO A 446 -18.01 -22.79 -1.70
C PRO A 446 -17.33 -23.11 -3.03
N LEU A 447 -17.80 -22.51 -4.13
CA LEU A 447 -17.30 -22.74 -5.49
C LEU A 447 -16.25 -21.71 -5.94
N VAL A 448 -15.90 -20.75 -5.10
CA VAL A 448 -14.89 -19.73 -5.42
C VAL A 448 -13.49 -20.27 -5.07
N ALA A 449 -12.73 -20.66 -6.10
CA ALA A 449 -11.41 -21.27 -5.95
C ALA A 449 -10.41 -20.40 -5.17
N ASP A 450 -10.40 -19.09 -5.41
CA ASP A 450 -9.45 -18.15 -4.80
C ASP A 450 -9.58 -18.07 -3.27
N PHE A 451 -10.77 -18.32 -2.71
CA PHE A 451 -10.95 -18.38 -1.25
C PHE A 451 -10.28 -19.60 -0.65
N HIS A 452 -10.40 -20.76 -1.32
CA HIS A 452 -9.75 -21.99 -0.88
C HIS A 452 -8.23 -21.86 -0.96
N GLU A 453 -7.70 -21.18 -1.98
CA GLU A 453 -6.26 -20.95 -2.09
C GLU A 453 -5.75 -20.00 -1.01
N LEU A 454 -6.40 -18.85 -0.82
CA LEU A 454 -6.00 -17.90 0.21
C LEU A 454 -6.11 -18.51 1.61
N LEU A 455 -7.12 -19.35 1.84
CA LEU A 455 -7.26 -20.11 3.08
C LEU A 455 -6.12 -21.13 3.24
N ALA A 456 -5.70 -21.79 2.16
CA ALA A 456 -4.57 -22.71 2.20
C ALA A 456 -3.28 -21.99 2.63
N ASP A 457 -3.00 -20.82 2.08
CA ASP A 457 -1.88 -19.98 2.48
C ASP A 457 -1.98 -19.57 3.95
N MET A 458 -3.17 -19.20 4.44
CA MET A 458 -3.35 -18.87 5.86
C MET A 458 -3.12 -20.06 6.78
N TYR A 459 -3.59 -21.25 6.41
CA TYR A 459 -3.29 -22.48 7.15
C TYR A 459 -1.81 -22.83 7.12
N MET A 460 -1.09 -22.56 6.03
CA MET A 460 0.37 -22.71 5.97
C MET A 460 1.05 -21.81 7.02
N PHE A 461 0.65 -20.54 7.11
CA PHE A 461 1.19 -19.63 8.13
C PHE A 461 0.81 -20.03 9.56
N ALA A 462 -0.36 -20.64 9.76
CA ALA A 462 -0.79 -21.17 11.05
C ALA A 462 -0.14 -22.51 11.44
N GLY A 463 0.62 -23.14 10.53
CA GLY A 463 1.19 -24.48 10.74
C GLY A 463 0.19 -25.63 10.59
N GLU A 464 -1.00 -25.37 10.05
CA GLU A 464 -2.08 -26.34 9.87
C GLU A 464 -2.00 -27.06 8.51
N TYR A 465 -0.86 -27.70 8.23
CA TYR A 465 -0.49 -28.17 6.89
C TYR A 465 -1.48 -29.16 6.23
N ASN A 466 -2.13 -30.04 7.01
CA ASN A 466 -3.15 -30.95 6.47
C ASN A 466 -4.40 -30.20 6.02
N LYS A 467 -4.76 -29.09 6.69
CA LYS A 467 -5.88 -28.25 6.24
C LYS A 467 -5.48 -27.44 5.02
N ALA A 468 -4.25 -26.93 4.99
CA ALA A 468 -3.70 -26.25 3.82
C ALA A 468 -3.70 -27.15 2.57
N GLU A 469 -3.29 -28.42 2.69
CA GLU A 469 -3.31 -29.38 1.59
C GLU A 469 -4.73 -29.58 1.04
N ARG A 470 -5.71 -29.79 1.92
CA ARG A 470 -7.11 -29.97 1.51
C ARG A 470 -7.69 -28.73 0.85
N ALA A 471 -7.44 -27.55 1.43
CA ALA A 471 -7.93 -26.29 0.88
C ALA A 471 -7.30 -26.02 -0.51
N CYS A 472 -5.98 -26.21 -0.66
CA CYS A 472 -5.30 -26.01 -1.93
C CYS A 472 -5.74 -27.04 -3.00
N ALA A 473 -5.91 -28.31 -2.62
CA ALA A 473 -6.45 -29.33 -3.51
C ALA A 473 -7.86 -28.96 -3.99
N ARG A 474 -8.71 -28.46 -3.09
CA ARG A 474 -10.05 -27.98 -3.43
C ARG A 474 -10.01 -26.79 -4.37
N ALA A 475 -9.09 -25.84 -4.17
CA ALA A 475 -8.90 -24.72 -5.08
C ALA A 475 -8.57 -25.21 -6.49
N LEU A 476 -7.61 -26.14 -6.63
CA LEU A 476 -7.19 -26.73 -7.90
C LEU A 476 -8.27 -27.57 -8.59
N GLU A 477 -9.17 -28.21 -7.84
CA GLU A 477 -10.34 -28.91 -8.37
C GLU A 477 -11.37 -27.95 -8.99
N LEU A 478 -11.58 -26.81 -8.34
CA LEU A 478 -12.52 -25.78 -8.79
C LEU A 478 -11.95 -25.01 -9.99
N GLU A 479 -10.66 -24.70 -9.96
CA GLU A 479 -9.98 -23.96 -11.01
C GLU A 479 -8.50 -24.33 -11.06
N PHE A 480 -8.03 -24.72 -12.24
CA PHE A 480 -6.62 -25.05 -12.40
C PHE A 480 -5.78 -23.77 -12.60
N ASN A 481 -5.01 -23.41 -11.56
CA ASN A 481 -3.95 -22.41 -11.65
C ASN A 481 -2.59 -23.07 -11.35
N PRO A 482 -1.62 -23.04 -12.30
CA PRO A 482 -0.33 -23.69 -12.12
C PRO A 482 0.50 -23.11 -10.98
N GLY A 483 0.25 -21.86 -10.55
CA GLY A 483 0.94 -21.23 -9.42
C GLY A 483 0.61 -21.85 -8.07
N TRP A 484 -0.59 -22.44 -7.92
CA TRP A 484 -1.07 -23.05 -6.67
C TRP A 484 -0.45 -24.43 -6.40
N LEU A 485 0.12 -25.07 -7.42
CA LEU A 485 0.85 -26.35 -7.28
C LEU A 485 2.02 -26.24 -6.30
N TYR A 486 2.66 -25.06 -6.20
CA TYR A 486 3.70 -24.81 -5.20
C TYR A 486 3.15 -24.89 -3.77
N THR A 487 2.01 -24.27 -3.49
CA THR A 487 1.36 -24.28 -2.17
C THR A 487 0.90 -25.70 -1.83
N LEU A 488 0.37 -26.44 -2.81
CA LEU A 488 0.04 -27.86 -2.65
C LEU A 488 1.28 -28.69 -2.27
N ALA A 489 2.36 -28.61 -3.06
CA ALA A 489 3.59 -29.36 -2.78
C ALA A 489 4.21 -28.99 -1.43
N SER A 490 4.18 -27.70 -1.06
CA SER A 490 4.67 -27.20 0.23
C SER A 490 3.85 -27.76 1.39
N SER A 491 2.52 -27.70 1.30
CA SER A 491 1.62 -28.21 2.34
C SER A 491 1.81 -29.72 2.56
N MET A 492 1.92 -30.50 1.48
CA MET A 492 2.22 -31.93 1.54
C MET A 492 3.57 -32.20 2.22
N LYS A 493 4.62 -31.44 1.86
CA LYS A 493 5.95 -31.55 2.46
C LYS A 493 5.91 -31.32 3.96
N TYR A 494 5.36 -30.20 4.42
CA TYR A 494 5.36 -29.89 5.86
C TYR A 494 4.43 -30.80 6.67
N ALA A 495 3.32 -31.25 6.08
CA ALA A 495 2.46 -32.28 6.68
C ALA A 495 3.21 -33.61 6.82
N HIS A 496 3.97 -34.00 5.81
CA HIS A 496 4.82 -35.20 5.82
C HIS A 496 5.93 -35.10 6.89
N ASP A 497 6.65 -33.98 6.94
CA ASP A 497 7.73 -33.76 7.92
C ASP A 497 7.19 -33.77 9.37
N SER A 498 6.02 -33.17 9.60
CA SER A 498 5.37 -33.15 10.92
C SER A 498 4.93 -34.55 11.38
N ARG A 499 4.42 -35.39 10.47
CA ARG A 499 4.09 -36.79 10.75
C ARG A 499 5.34 -37.60 11.09
N HIS A 500 6.43 -37.38 10.36
CA HIS A 500 7.70 -38.07 10.60
C HIS A 500 8.29 -37.71 11.97
N MET A 501 8.31 -36.43 12.35
CA MET A 501 8.76 -35.96 13.67
C MET A 501 7.94 -36.58 14.81
N ASN A 502 6.60 -36.59 14.68
CA ASN A 502 5.72 -37.18 15.68
C ASN A 502 5.90 -38.70 15.79
N GLN A 503 6.08 -39.41 14.67
CA GLN A 503 6.32 -40.86 14.65
C GLN A 503 7.67 -41.26 15.24
N MET A 504 8.71 -40.43 15.07
CA MET A 504 10.00 -40.67 15.74
C MET A 504 9.91 -40.51 17.26
N SER A 505 8.99 -39.67 17.76
CA SER A 505 8.76 -39.49 19.20
C SER A 505 7.95 -40.63 19.84
N THR A 506 7.14 -41.35 19.05
CA THR A 506 6.29 -42.45 19.52
C THR A 506 6.84 -43.78 18.99
N HIS A 507 7.76 -44.42 19.73
CA HIS A 507 8.29 -45.73 19.34
C HIS A 507 7.17 -46.80 19.17
N ARG A 508 6.86 -47.18 17.92
CA ARG A 508 6.43 -48.55 17.56
C ARG A 508 6.48 -48.80 16.04
N THR A 509 7.27 -49.83 15.72
CA THR A 509 7.51 -50.57 14.47
C THR A 509 6.34 -50.77 13.49
N LYS A 510 6.55 -50.47 12.19
CA LYS A 510 6.34 -51.36 11.00
C LYS A 510 7.22 -50.93 9.79
N ARG A 511 8.53 -51.22 9.85
CA ARG A 511 9.60 -50.71 8.94
C ARG A 511 9.46 -50.98 7.42
N GLY A 512 8.60 -51.89 6.96
CA GLY A 512 8.54 -52.29 5.53
C GLY A 512 7.57 -51.47 4.68
N ASP A 513 6.28 -51.50 5.04
CA ASP A 513 5.22 -50.79 4.30
C ASP A 513 5.20 -49.29 4.60
N GLU A 514 5.61 -48.90 5.81
CA GLU A 514 5.76 -47.48 6.20
C GLU A 514 6.85 -46.79 5.38
N LYS A 515 7.98 -47.47 5.15
CA LYS A 515 9.07 -46.93 4.32
C LYS A 515 8.65 -46.76 2.86
N LYS A 516 7.86 -47.70 2.32
CA LYS A 516 7.29 -47.59 0.96
C LYS A 516 6.27 -46.45 0.84
N SER A 517 5.41 -46.29 1.85
CA SER A 517 4.44 -45.18 1.93
C SER A 517 5.11 -43.80 2.03
N LEU A 518 6.20 -43.70 2.82
CA LEU A 518 7.00 -42.49 2.96
C LEU A 518 7.70 -42.10 1.64
N VAL A 519 8.26 -43.08 0.94
CA VAL A 519 8.88 -42.90 -0.39
C VAL A 519 7.84 -42.46 -1.43
N ALA A 520 6.68 -43.12 -1.47
CA ALA A 520 5.60 -42.77 -2.40
C ALA A 520 5.06 -41.33 -2.17
N ASN A 521 4.96 -40.89 -0.92
CA ASN A 521 4.58 -39.49 -0.61
C ASN A 521 5.67 -38.50 -1.04
N THR A 522 6.94 -38.85 -0.84
CA THR A 522 8.08 -38.06 -1.30
C THR A 522 8.12 -37.93 -2.82
N ASP A 523 7.89 -39.01 -3.56
CA ASP A 523 7.76 -39.01 -5.03
C ASP A 523 6.65 -38.06 -5.50
N LYS A 524 5.48 -38.11 -4.84
CA LYS A 524 4.35 -37.24 -5.15
C LYS A 524 4.68 -35.76 -4.91
N ILE A 525 5.38 -35.43 -3.81
CA ILE A 525 5.83 -34.06 -3.51
C ILE A 525 6.81 -33.56 -4.60
N ILE A 526 7.84 -34.36 -4.92
CA ILE A 526 8.83 -34.02 -5.95
C ILE A 526 8.15 -33.84 -7.31
N ALA A 527 7.25 -34.75 -7.69
CA ALA A 527 6.49 -34.67 -8.94
C ALA A 527 5.63 -33.39 -9.00
N THR A 528 5.02 -32.98 -7.88
CA THR A 528 4.19 -31.77 -7.82
C THR A 528 5.05 -30.50 -7.96
N TYR A 529 6.22 -30.43 -7.32
CA TYR A 529 7.15 -29.33 -7.52
C TYR A 529 7.71 -29.27 -8.95
N ASN A 530 8.07 -30.41 -9.53
CA ASN A 530 8.52 -30.46 -10.92
C ASN A 530 7.43 -30.03 -11.88
N ARG A 531 6.18 -30.44 -11.64
CA ARG A 531 5.03 -29.99 -12.44
C ARG A 531 4.80 -28.48 -12.34
N PHE A 532 4.96 -27.92 -11.13
CA PHE A 532 4.95 -26.47 -10.93
C PHE A 532 6.05 -25.77 -11.75
N LEU A 533 7.29 -26.28 -11.70
CA LEU A 533 8.43 -25.72 -12.45
C LEU A 533 8.28 -25.82 -13.97
N GLU A 534 7.64 -26.88 -14.48
CA GLU A 534 7.35 -27.05 -15.91
C GLU A 534 6.33 -26.05 -16.46
N LEU A 535 5.36 -25.64 -15.63
CA LEU A 535 4.21 -24.85 -16.06
C LEU A 535 4.35 -23.36 -15.78
N ASN A 536 5.37 -22.93 -15.01
CA ASN A 536 5.55 -21.54 -14.62
C ASN A 536 6.84 -20.96 -15.21
N PRO A 537 6.84 -19.66 -15.60
CA PRO A 537 8.03 -18.97 -16.08
C PRO A 537 9.18 -18.97 -15.07
N ILE A 538 10.41 -18.90 -15.58
CA ILE A 538 11.63 -18.91 -14.76
C ILE A 538 11.71 -17.76 -13.72
N ASP A 539 11.08 -16.63 -14.02
CA ASP A 539 11.05 -15.41 -13.20
C ASP A 539 9.84 -15.35 -12.24
N HIS A 540 9.03 -16.42 -12.19
CA HIS A 540 7.93 -16.54 -11.25
C HIS A 540 8.45 -16.65 -9.80
N LYS A 541 7.87 -15.88 -8.88
CA LYS A 541 8.39 -15.69 -7.50
C LYS A 541 8.59 -16.98 -6.67
N LYS A 542 7.79 -18.01 -6.95
CA LYS A 542 7.83 -19.31 -6.23
C LYS A 542 8.83 -20.30 -6.87
N VAL A 543 9.38 -20.02 -8.06
CA VAL A 543 10.33 -20.92 -8.78
C VAL A 543 11.66 -21.10 -8.04
N PRO A 544 12.35 -20.04 -7.58
CA PRO A 544 13.56 -20.21 -6.79
C PRO A 544 13.32 -21.06 -5.54
N LYS A 545 12.20 -20.84 -4.85
CA LYS A 545 11.83 -21.56 -3.63
C LYS A 545 11.53 -23.04 -3.89
N ALA A 546 10.89 -23.35 -5.01
CA ALA A 546 10.62 -24.73 -5.41
C ALA A 546 11.93 -25.50 -5.66
N HIS A 547 12.88 -24.89 -6.38
CA HIS A 547 14.21 -25.46 -6.56
C HIS A 547 14.93 -25.66 -5.22
N TYR A 548 14.89 -24.66 -4.35
CA TYR A 548 15.49 -24.75 -3.02
C TYR A 548 14.93 -25.93 -2.20
N PHE A 549 13.61 -26.15 -2.22
CA PHE A 549 13.02 -27.30 -1.55
C PHE A 549 13.39 -28.64 -2.19
N LEU A 550 13.51 -28.71 -3.51
CA LEU A 550 13.95 -29.92 -4.19
C LEU A 550 15.39 -30.30 -3.84
N VAL A 551 16.28 -29.34 -3.53
CA VAL A 551 17.62 -29.64 -3.00
C VAL A 551 17.51 -30.52 -1.75
N PHE A 552 16.71 -30.11 -0.78
CA PHE A 552 16.50 -30.85 0.46
C PHE A 552 15.91 -32.24 0.22
N MET A 553 14.94 -32.36 -0.69
CA MET A 553 14.29 -33.63 -1.01
C MET A 553 15.24 -34.62 -1.69
N HIS A 554 16.11 -34.15 -2.59
CA HIS A 554 17.10 -35.01 -3.24
C HIS A 554 18.29 -35.34 -2.31
N MET A 555 18.64 -34.45 -1.38
CA MET A 555 19.60 -34.74 -0.32
C MET A 555 19.12 -35.89 0.59
N SER A 556 17.85 -35.87 1.01
CA SER A 556 17.30 -36.94 1.86
C SER A 556 17.22 -38.30 1.14
N ARG A 557 17.17 -38.30 -0.20
CA ARG A 557 17.24 -39.50 -1.04
C ARG A 557 18.65 -39.91 -1.45
N SER A 558 19.68 -39.16 -1.05
CA SER A 558 21.07 -39.38 -1.49
C SER A 558 21.21 -39.35 -3.03
N GLU A 559 20.57 -38.37 -3.67
CA GLU A 559 20.61 -38.13 -5.13
C GLU A 559 21.43 -36.86 -5.43
N PRO A 560 22.78 -36.91 -5.32
CA PRO A 560 23.61 -35.72 -5.25
C PRO A 560 23.66 -34.91 -6.54
N GLN A 561 23.51 -35.56 -7.70
CA GLN A 561 23.49 -34.86 -8.99
C GLN A 561 22.21 -34.01 -9.15
N LEU A 562 21.06 -34.52 -8.70
CA LEU A 562 19.78 -33.80 -8.75
C LEU A 562 19.74 -32.69 -7.71
N ALA A 563 20.25 -32.94 -6.50
CA ALA A 563 20.40 -31.91 -5.47
C ALA A 563 21.27 -30.74 -5.98
N ARG A 564 22.41 -31.03 -6.61
CA ARG A 564 23.26 -30.01 -7.24
C ARG A 564 22.56 -29.29 -8.38
N TYR A 565 21.83 -30.00 -9.24
CA TYR A 565 21.10 -29.37 -10.34
C TYR A 565 20.12 -28.31 -9.82
N HIS A 566 19.31 -28.66 -8.83
CA HIS A 566 18.35 -27.73 -8.24
C HIS A 566 19.01 -26.60 -7.45
N TRP A 567 20.17 -26.86 -6.83
CA TRP A 567 20.97 -25.84 -6.17
C TRP A 567 21.42 -24.74 -7.14
N LEU A 568 22.02 -25.13 -8.27
CA LEU A 568 22.43 -24.19 -9.31
C LEU A 568 21.24 -23.43 -9.90
N LYS A 569 20.12 -24.13 -10.13
CA LYS A 569 18.89 -23.48 -10.61
C LYS A 569 18.31 -22.50 -9.60
N THR A 570 18.45 -22.73 -8.30
CA THR A 570 18.05 -21.75 -7.29
C THR A 570 18.84 -20.46 -7.45
N GLN A 571 20.16 -20.55 -7.64
CA GLN A 571 21.01 -19.37 -7.84
C GLN A 571 20.68 -18.63 -9.15
N GLU A 572 20.47 -19.37 -10.24
CA GLU A 572 20.10 -18.81 -11.54
C GLU A 572 18.75 -18.07 -11.50
N THR A 573 17.74 -18.69 -10.88
CA THR A 573 16.37 -18.15 -10.86
C THR A 573 16.18 -17.04 -9.81
N ASP A 574 17.02 -17.01 -8.77
CA ASP A 574 17.06 -15.92 -7.78
C ASP A 574 18.06 -14.81 -8.16
N ASP A 575 18.70 -14.88 -9.33
CA ASP A 575 19.57 -13.81 -9.81
C ASP A 575 18.74 -12.54 -10.11
N PRO A 576 19.17 -11.33 -9.73
CA PRO A 576 18.44 -10.09 -10.00
C PRO A 576 18.16 -9.82 -11.49
N SER A 577 18.96 -10.38 -12.41
CA SER A 577 18.71 -10.29 -13.86
C SER A 577 17.53 -11.15 -14.32
N VAL A 578 17.19 -12.21 -13.58
CA VAL A 578 16.08 -13.13 -13.90
C VAL A 578 14.86 -12.82 -13.02
N ARG A 579 15.03 -12.73 -11.70
CA ARG A 579 13.96 -12.44 -10.74
C ARG A 579 13.40 -11.02 -10.95
N LEU A 580 12.07 -10.87 -11.02
CA LEU A 580 11.47 -9.54 -11.10
C LEU A 580 11.86 -8.67 -9.88
N PRO A 581 12.11 -7.36 -10.04
CA PRO A 581 12.53 -6.49 -8.94
C PRO A 581 11.53 -6.36 -7.80
N CYS A 582 10.24 -6.55 -8.09
CA CYS A 582 9.17 -6.57 -7.09
C CYS A 582 9.16 -7.85 -6.24
N HIS A 583 9.94 -8.87 -6.61
CA HIS A 583 10.08 -10.10 -5.84
C HIS A 583 11.29 -10.00 -4.92
N THR A 584 11.04 -10.26 -3.64
CA THR A 584 12.10 -10.37 -2.63
C THR A 584 13.00 -11.57 -2.94
N PRO A 585 14.33 -11.44 -2.81
CA PRO A 585 15.24 -12.58 -2.88
C PRO A 585 14.86 -13.67 -1.90
N ILE A 586 15.29 -14.90 -2.15
CA ILE A 586 15.32 -15.90 -1.09
C ILE A 586 16.26 -15.35 -0.01
N GLY A 587 15.73 -15.16 1.20
CA GLY A 587 16.54 -14.67 2.32
C GLY A 587 17.75 -15.58 2.55
N ASP A 588 18.89 -14.98 2.88
CA ASP A 588 20.10 -15.73 3.26
C ASP A 588 19.87 -16.42 4.61
N ASP A 589 19.20 -17.58 4.60
CA ASP A 589 19.38 -18.55 5.68
C ASP A 589 20.77 -19.16 5.53
N SER A 590 21.77 -18.41 6.01
CA SER A 590 23.18 -18.75 5.84
C SER A 590 23.52 -20.12 6.41
N ALA A 591 22.75 -20.63 7.38
CA ALA A 591 22.99 -21.93 7.98
C ALA A 591 22.52 -23.08 7.07
N LEU A 592 21.29 -23.01 6.54
CA LEU A 592 20.78 -24.02 5.59
C LEU A 592 21.55 -23.98 4.26
N LYS A 593 21.86 -22.77 3.77
CA LYS A 593 22.66 -22.54 2.56
C LYS A 593 24.03 -23.23 2.67
N LYS A 594 24.77 -22.96 3.77
CA LYS A 594 26.05 -23.62 4.07
C LYS A 594 25.91 -25.13 4.23
N MET A 595 24.80 -25.61 4.83
CA MET A 595 24.56 -27.05 4.97
C MET A 595 24.47 -27.72 3.60
N PHE A 596 23.76 -27.13 2.65
CA PHE A 596 23.62 -27.67 1.29
C PHE A 596 24.96 -27.64 0.55
N GLU A 597 25.68 -26.52 0.64
CA GLU A 597 27.02 -26.36 0.04
C GLU A 597 27.99 -27.44 0.56
N ILE A 598 28.13 -27.57 1.88
CA ILE A 598 28.98 -28.58 2.52
C ILE A 598 28.57 -29.99 2.12
N TRP A 599 27.26 -30.27 2.06
CA TRP A 599 26.78 -31.60 1.69
C TRP A 599 27.14 -31.92 0.24
N ILE A 600 26.92 -31.01 -0.71
CA ILE A 600 27.24 -31.21 -2.14
C ILE A 600 28.75 -31.37 -2.34
N GLU A 601 29.57 -30.56 -1.68
CA GLU A 601 31.04 -30.65 -1.76
C GLU A 601 31.56 -31.98 -1.22
N LYS A 602 30.99 -32.49 -0.12
CA LYS A 602 31.32 -33.82 0.41
C LYS A 602 31.01 -34.96 -0.56
N GLN A 603 30.13 -34.75 -1.54
CA GLN A 603 29.85 -35.70 -2.61
C GLN A 603 30.82 -35.55 -3.80
N GLY A 604 31.83 -34.68 -3.70
CA GLY A 604 32.81 -34.43 -4.76
C GLY A 604 32.25 -33.62 -5.94
N LEU A 605 31.15 -32.90 -5.76
CA LEU A 605 30.51 -32.12 -6.81
C LEU A 605 30.80 -30.61 -6.64
N PRO A 606 31.12 -29.88 -7.73
CA PRO A 606 31.47 -28.46 -7.64
C PRO A 606 30.23 -27.58 -7.42
N LEU A 607 30.30 -26.56 -6.57
CA LEU A 607 29.18 -25.65 -6.28
C LEU A 607 28.90 -24.62 -7.39
N SER A 608 29.85 -24.42 -8.30
CA SER A 608 29.69 -23.56 -9.48
C SER A 608 29.35 -24.39 -10.71
N PRO A 609 28.63 -23.81 -11.70
CA PRO A 609 28.57 -24.41 -13.02
C PRO A 609 29.99 -24.52 -13.60
N PRO A 610 30.31 -25.59 -14.35
CA PRO A 610 31.61 -25.72 -14.98
C PRO A 610 31.87 -24.52 -15.89
N SER A 611 33.07 -23.95 -15.83
CA SER A 611 33.44 -22.85 -16.71
C SER A 611 33.37 -23.28 -18.19
N PRO A 612 33.17 -22.35 -19.14
CA PRO A 612 33.23 -22.68 -20.56
C PRO A 612 34.53 -23.42 -20.94
N ALA A 613 35.65 -23.08 -20.30
CA ALA A 613 36.93 -23.76 -20.47
C ALA A 613 36.96 -25.20 -19.91
N GLU A 614 36.24 -25.48 -18.81
CA GLU A 614 36.10 -26.82 -18.24
C GLU A 614 35.14 -27.72 -19.04
N LEU A 615 34.08 -27.15 -19.61
CA LEU A 615 33.18 -27.84 -20.52
C LEU A 615 33.93 -28.31 -21.78
N VAL A 616 34.80 -27.45 -22.31
CA VAL A 616 35.69 -27.76 -23.44
C VAL A 616 36.75 -28.81 -23.05
N LYS A 617 37.31 -28.74 -21.83
CA LYS A 617 38.30 -29.74 -21.34
C LYS A 617 37.71 -31.13 -21.07
N LYS A 618 36.44 -31.25 -20.68
CA LYS A 618 35.80 -32.53 -20.32
C LYS A 618 35.08 -33.24 -21.48
N GLN A 619 35.20 -32.76 -22.72
CA GLN A 619 34.45 -33.27 -23.88
C GLN A 619 32.93 -33.39 -23.64
N ILE A 620 32.37 -32.53 -22.78
CA ILE A 620 30.92 -32.51 -22.54
C ILE A 620 30.30 -31.73 -23.69
N THR A 621 29.83 -32.45 -24.71
CA THR A 621 29.06 -31.85 -25.80
C THR A 621 27.66 -31.45 -25.30
N ILE A 622 27.01 -30.53 -26.00
CA ILE A 622 25.64 -30.10 -25.69
C ILE A 622 24.73 -30.74 -26.74
N CYS A 623 23.56 -31.22 -26.32
CA CYS A 623 22.53 -31.68 -27.26
C CYS A 623 22.04 -30.49 -28.10
N ASP A 624 22.24 -30.52 -29.41
CA ASP A 624 21.87 -29.41 -30.30
C ASP A 624 20.35 -29.23 -30.42
N GLN A 625 19.56 -30.21 -29.95
CA GLN A 625 18.10 -30.18 -29.99
C GLN A 625 17.46 -29.66 -28.69
N CYS A 626 18.11 -29.80 -27.54
CA CYS A 626 17.49 -29.47 -26.25
C CYS A 626 18.41 -28.78 -25.23
N GLY A 627 19.67 -28.52 -25.58
CA GLY A 627 20.60 -27.79 -24.73
C GLY A 627 21.12 -28.56 -23.50
N LYS A 628 20.73 -29.84 -23.32
CA LYS A 628 21.21 -30.64 -22.19
C LYS A 628 22.70 -31.02 -22.36
N PRO A 629 23.54 -30.89 -21.32
CA PRO A 629 24.92 -31.32 -21.35
C PRO A 629 25.02 -32.86 -21.36
N ASN A 630 26.02 -33.37 -22.09
CA ASN A 630 26.42 -34.78 -22.17
C ASN A 630 25.49 -35.70 -23.01
N PRO A 631 25.28 -35.44 -24.31
CA PRO A 631 24.52 -36.33 -25.20
C PRO A 631 25.27 -37.67 -25.37
N PRO A 632 24.61 -38.81 -25.16
CA PRO A 632 25.27 -40.12 -25.18
C PRO A 632 25.61 -40.61 -26.59
N LYS A 633 25.17 -39.92 -27.66
CA LYS A 633 25.29 -40.39 -29.05
C LYS A 633 25.46 -39.24 -30.05
N ARG A 634 26.40 -39.42 -30.97
CA ARG A 634 26.58 -38.60 -32.17
C ARG A 634 25.78 -39.22 -33.31
N CYS A 635 25.11 -38.38 -34.12
CA CYS A 635 24.34 -38.85 -35.27
C CYS A 635 25.26 -39.48 -36.34
N PRO A 636 24.80 -40.48 -37.12
CA PRO A 636 25.58 -41.02 -38.24
C PRO A 636 25.97 -39.99 -39.31
N CYS A 637 25.29 -38.86 -39.39
CA CYS A 637 25.70 -37.74 -40.24
C CYS A 637 26.89 -36.94 -39.67
N GLU A 638 27.35 -37.27 -38.46
CA GLU A 638 28.40 -36.62 -37.66
C GLU A 638 28.20 -35.13 -37.35
N LYS A 639 27.14 -34.50 -37.86
CA LYS A 639 26.86 -33.06 -37.75
C LYS A 639 26.21 -32.64 -36.43
N VAL A 640 25.52 -33.56 -35.72
CA VAL A 640 24.66 -33.22 -34.56
C VAL A 640 24.76 -34.24 -33.43
N ASN A 641 24.67 -33.78 -32.19
CA ASN A 641 24.59 -34.57 -30.97
C ASN A 641 23.17 -34.57 -30.37
N TYR A 642 22.70 -35.71 -29.83
CA TYR A 642 21.37 -35.82 -29.22
C TYR A 642 21.37 -36.59 -27.89
N CYS A 643 20.50 -36.20 -26.96
CA CYS A 643 20.48 -36.75 -25.59
C CYS A 643 19.60 -38.00 -25.40
N ASP A 644 18.54 -38.17 -26.20
CA ASP A 644 17.56 -39.25 -26.06
C ASP A 644 16.83 -39.56 -27.38
N ALA A 645 15.95 -40.57 -27.36
CA ALA A 645 15.16 -40.98 -28.53
C ALA A 645 14.13 -39.94 -29.00
N LYS A 646 13.79 -38.94 -28.17
CA LYS A 646 12.90 -37.83 -28.54
C LYS A 646 13.67 -36.79 -29.33
N CYS A 647 14.85 -36.38 -28.85
CA CYS A 647 15.76 -35.49 -29.54
C CYS A 647 16.27 -36.09 -30.86
N GLN A 648 16.51 -37.40 -30.88
CA GLN A 648 16.82 -38.13 -32.12
C GLN A 648 15.68 -38.01 -33.14
N ARG A 649 14.43 -38.29 -32.74
CA ARG A 649 13.27 -38.19 -33.64
C ARG A 649 13.04 -36.76 -34.15
N ALA A 650 13.20 -35.76 -33.29
CA ALA A 650 13.11 -34.35 -33.67
C ALA A 650 14.15 -34.00 -34.75
N HIS A 651 15.42 -34.38 -34.54
CA HIS A 651 16.49 -34.20 -35.51
C HIS A 651 16.23 -34.95 -36.83
N TRP A 652 15.75 -36.20 -36.78
CA TRP A 652 15.39 -36.99 -37.97
C TRP A 652 14.21 -36.40 -38.77
N SER A 653 13.29 -35.70 -38.12
CA SER A 653 12.18 -35.01 -38.79
C SER A 653 12.63 -33.81 -39.63
N VAL A 654 13.74 -33.18 -39.24
CA VAL A 654 14.41 -32.10 -40.00
C VAL A 654 15.28 -32.70 -41.10
N HIS A 655 16.00 -33.79 -40.81
CA HIS A 655 16.81 -34.51 -41.80
C HIS A 655 16.00 -35.11 -42.96
N LYS A 656 14.76 -35.53 -42.72
CA LYS A 656 13.84 -36.01 -43.79
C LYS A 656 13.43 -34.91 -44.78
N LYS A 657 13.65 -33.63 -44.47
CA LYS A 657 13.29 -32.49 -45.32
C LYS A 657 14.46 -31.94 -46.14
N SER A 658 15.69 -32.39 -45.87
CA SER A 658 16.87 -32.02 -46.65
C SER A 658 17.19 -33.13 -47.66
N ASP A 659 17.29 -32.80 -48.95
CA ASP A 659 17.57 -33.71 -50.07
C ASP A 659 18.95 -34.42 -50.03
N GLU A 660 19.69 -34.32 -48.93
CA GLU A 660 20.97 -35.00 -48.77
C GLU A 660 20.78 -36.44 -48.25
N HIS A 661 20.61 -37.34 -49.22
CA HIS A 661 20.91 -38.78 -49.23
C HIS A 661 19.76 -39.79 -49.06
N LYS A 662 19.26 -40.22 -50.23
CA LYS A 662 19.23 -41.64 -50.62
C LYS A 662 20.68 -42.16 -50.72
N LYS A 663 21.17 -42.86 -49.71
CA LYS A 663 22.26 -43.85 -49.83
C LYS A 663 22.29 -44.73 -48.59
#